data_AF-A0A7V7X1R1-F1
#
_entry.id   AF-A0A7V7X1R1-F1
#
_cell.length_a   1.000
_cell.length_b   1.000
_cell.length_c   1.000
_cell.angle_alpha   90.00
_cell.angle_beta   90.00
_cell.angle_gamma   90.00
#
_symmetry.space_group_name_H-M   'P 1'
#
loop_
_entity.id
_entity.type
_entity.pdbx_description
1 polymer ?
#
loop_
_entity_poly.entity_id
_entity_poly.type
_entity_poly.pdbx_seq_one_letter_code
_entity_poly.pdbx_strand_id
1 'polypeptide(L)'
;MKKMHFAVWIGMLMFSFHLPAQQPQKDTTDYFQSKTFSGLKLRLIGPGITSGRIIDLAVNPKDHSNFFVAAASGGVWKTMNGGITFSPVFDSQTSYSIGCVTLDPNNANVVWVGSGENNSQRSVSYGDGVYKSLDGGKNWKNMGLKKSEHIGKIVIDPRNSNVVYVAAQGPLWGPGGDRGLYKSTNGGETWDLSLKISENTGVSDIALDPRDPDVLYVSAYQRRRHVWTLINGGPESAIYKSTDGGKTWAKLSEGLPSGDVGRIGLAISPVNPDVVFALIETSDNSGGFFRSSDRGASWEKRYEYISTSAQYYQEIICDPKDVDRVYSMDTYLKLTDDGGKTWRNLGNEHRHVDDHAIWIDPDNTDHLLIGGDGGLYESYDLGKTFRFSPNLPITQFYRITVDNSEPFYYVYGGTQDNSTWGSPTRTTNNGGITNEDWFLVVGGDGYKAQVDPKDPNIVYGEWQYGGLVRMDRKSGEVLFIQPQPEKGEEHRWNWDTPLLISPHSNTRLYFAANRVFRSDDRGQSWKAVSPDLTRQIDRNKLSVMGKVWGPDAVAKNASTSLFGNIVSLTESPLKENLIFIGTDDGLIQVTEDVQTWRKLDKFPGVPEMTYVSDLFASQHYENVVYASFDNHKNADFKPYLLKSMDKGKSWTSIRGNLPDNGVVYTITEDFVNPNLLFCGTEFGLYFTVDGGKKWIQLKGEFPTIAVRDLEIQKRENDLAIGTFGRGIYILDDYTPLRKLSEDLVKTDAYVFPVKDALMYMPDYSREKYDYGETFYRAKNPDFGAVFTYYLKEEIKSKKQKRKDAEKEAEKKKNVLPYPSFTDLREEDEEQAPYLIFTVTDESGNTIRRLTAPAKAGMNRIAWDLRYPNAAPVTEKTETNKFYGMPVLPGKYKVTMSKNENGMITELFGPVEFTARPLNNTTLPAKDRAALVTFQRKVARLQQAVLAVNAAADEVTKRLILIEKSALTAVGANKSLIEKVRQLKIQIAAIQRTMAGDKTLAKRNENQIPPVTERLQYIIDGTWETTSDPTQTQLDAYSIAAEQFGPALAQLKTVIETDLKSIEDQLEKLNAPWTPGRLPEWKME
;
A
#
# COMPACT_ATOMS: atom_id res chain seq x y z
N MET A 1 -40.26 -78.29 24.65
CA MET A 1 -39.26 -79.30 24.20
C MET A 1 -37.88 -78.73 24.55
N LYS A 2 -37.31 -79.09 25.72
CA LYS A 2 -36.04 -79.85 25.94
C LYS A 2 -34.80 -79.23 25.25
N LYS A 3 -33.67 -78.79 25.87
CA LYS A 3 -32.99 -78.91 27.20
C LYS A 3 -32.02 -77.68 27.35
N MET A 4 -31.87 -76.98 28.50
CA MET A 4 -30.96 -77.20 29.68
C MET A 4 -29.45 -77.30 29.31
N HIS A 5 -28.50 -76.51 29.86
CA HIS A 5 -28.07 -76.41 31.28
C HIS A 5 -27.09 -75.23 31.64
N PHE A 6 -27.24 -74.70 32.88
CA PHE A 6 -26.26 -74.31 33.96
C PHE A 6 -25.13 -73.28 33.72
N ALA A 7 -24.67 -72.42 34.66
CA ALA A 7 -24.74 -72.28 36.15
C ALA A 7 -24.50 -70.79 36.58
N VAL A 8 -25.21 -70.20 37.57
CA VAL A 8 -24.84 -69.92 39.01
C VAL A 8 -23.51 -69.15 39.21
N TRP A 9 -23.48 -67.83 39.48
CA TRP A 9 -23.69 -67.01 40.71
C TRP A 9 -22.43 -66.68 41.56
N ILE A 10 -22.39 -65.43 42.05
CA ILE A 10 -21.69 -64.83 43.23
C ILE A 10 -20.53 -63.88 42.90
N GLY A 11 -20.71 -62.62 43.33
CA GLY A 11 -19.80 -61.50 43.10
C GLY A 11 -18.82 -61.19 44.23
N MET A 12 -18.13 -60.06 44.06
CA MET A 12 -17.36 -59.36 45.10
C MET A 12 -17.39 -57.86 44.83
N LEU A 13 -17.57 -57.09 45.91
CA LEU A 13 -17.52 -55.63 45.96
C LEU A 13 -16.17 -55.09 45.44
N MET A 14 -16.20 -53.98 44.70
CA MET A 14 -15.06 -53.07 44.60
C MET A 14 -15.50 -51.63 44.84
N PHE A 15 -14.79 -50.99 45.77
CA PHE A 15 -14.85 -49.57 46.11
C PHE A 15 -14.56 -48.69 44.88
N SER A 16 -15.43 -47.72 44.59
CA SER A 16 -15.21 -46.71 43.57
C SER A 16 -14.50 -45.48 44.15
N PHE A 17 -13.20 -45.34 43.89
CA PHE A 17 -12.50 -44.05 44.03
C PHE A 17 -12.92 -43.12 42.88
N HIS A 18 -13.60 -42.02 43.20
CA HIS A 18 -13.81 -40.92 42.25
C HIS A 18 -12.54 -40.06 42.21
N LEU A 19 -11.70 -40.27 41.18
CA LEU A 19 -10.75 -39.27 40.72
C LEU A 19 -11.52 -38.28 39.84
N PRO A 20 -11.47 -36.96 40.09
CA PRO A 20 -12.03 -36.00 39.15
C PRO A 20 -11.22 -36.06 37.84
N ALA A 21 -11.90 -36.42 36.76
CA ALA A 21 -11.36 -36.36 35.41
C ALA A 21 -11.08 -34.89 35.07
N GLN A 22 -9.82 -34.49 35.21
CA GLN A 22 -9.33 -33.24 34.65
C GLN A 22 -9.33 -33.41 33.12
N GLN A 23 -10.36 -32.92 32.45
CA GLN A 23 -10.30 -32.78 31.00
C GLN A 23 -9.13 -31.84 30.68
N PRO A 24 -8.14 -32.23 29.86
CA PRO A 24 -7.18 -31.28 29.36
C PRO A 24 -7.94 -30.30 28.47
N GLN A 25 -8.17 -29.10 28.97
CA GLN A 25 -8.58 -27.96 28.17
C GLN A 25 -7.43 -27.68 27.20
N LYS A 26 -7.50 -28.25 25.99
CA LYS A 26 -6.66 -27.81 24.89
C LYS A 26 -7.04 -26.36 24.63
N ASP A 27 -6.19 -25.44 25.04
CA ASP A 27 -6.23 -24.06 24.57
C ASP A 27 -5.89 -24.11 23.07
N THR A 28 -6.93 -24.15 22.22
CA THR A 28 -6.83 -24.30 20.76
C THR A 28 -6.58 -22.97 20.04
N THR A 29 -6.21 -21.92 20.77
CA THR A 29 -6.04 -20.58 20.21
C THR A 29 -4.70 -20.49 19.48
N ASP A 30 -4.73 -20.51 18.16
CA ASP A 30 -3.55 -20.25 17.34
C ASP A 30 -3.24 -18.75 17.32
N TYR A 31 -2.26 -18.31 18.11
CA TYR A 31 -1.85 -16.91 18.22
C TYR A 31 -1.03 -16.42 17.01
N PHE A 32 -0.52 -17.32 16.17
CA PHE A 32 0.30 -17.01 14.99
C PHE A 32 -0.56 -16.86 13.73
N GLN A 33 -1.52 -15.93 13.80
CA GLN A 33 -2.41 -15.58 12.70
C GLN A 33 -2.17 -14.13 12.24
N SER A 34 -2.52 -13.83 11.00
CA SER A 34 -2.29 -12.51 10.39
C SER A 34 -2.84 -11.34 11.22
N LYS A 35 -4.03 -11.51 11.83
CA LYS A 35 -4.68 -10.47 12.64
C LYS A 35 -3.84 -10.03 13.84
N THR A 36 -3.07 -10.94 14.44
CA THR A 36 -2.16 -10.65 15.56
C THR A 36 -1.11 -9.61 15.20
N PHE A 37 -0.73 -9.51 13.92
CA PHE A 37 0.33 -8.63 13.44
C PHE A 37 -0.16 -7.38 12.74
N SER A 38 -1.48 -7.11 12.76
CA SER A 38 -2.10 -6.01 12.00
C SER A 38 -1.64 -4.60 12.41
N GLY A 39 -1.10 -4.41 13.63
CA GLY A 39 -0.49 -3.15 14.03
C GLY A 39 0.93 -2.90 13.49
N LEU A 40 1.56 -3.90 12.85
CA LEU A 40 2.76 -3.71 12.05
C LEU A 40 2.37 -3.18 10.66
N LYS A 41 2.18 -1.86 10.57
CA LYS A 41 1.75 -1.22 9.33
C LYS A 41 2.86 -1.23 8.27
N LEU A 42 2.47 -1.53 7.04
CA LEU A 42 3.29 -1.41 5.84
C LEU A 42 3.05 -0.03 5.24
N ARG A 43 4.07 0.83 5.24
CA ARG A 43 3.97 2.24 4.82
C ARG A 43 4.29 2.38 3.33
N LEU A 44 3.29 2.74 2.54
CA LEU A 44 3.45 3.03 1.11
C LEU A 44 4.24 4.33 0.91
N ILE A 45 5.33 4.26 0.14
CA ILE A 45 6.17 5.43 -0.17
C ILE A 45 6.03 5.95 -1.62
N GLY A 46 5.24 5.26 -2.45
CA GLY A 46 4.99 5.64 -3.85
C GLY A 46 5.91 4.89 -4.83
N PRO A 47 6.29 5.52 -5.97
CA PRO A 47 5.99 6.90 -6.37
C PRO A 47 4.57 7.10 -6.89
N GLY A 48 4.13 8.36 -7.00
CA GLY A 48 2.98 8.77 -7.83
C GLY A 48 3.40 9.44 -9.15
N ILE A 49 4.70 9.72 -9.33
CA ILE A 49 5.26 10.43 -10.50
C ILE A 49 5.21 9.60 -11.79
N THR A 50 5.28 8.28 -11.66
CA THR A 50 5.06 7.31 -12.74
C THR A 50 3.88 6.42 -12.33
N SER A 51 2.69 6.84 -12.71
CA SER A 51 1.47 6.09 -12.44
C SER A 51 1.47 4.90 -13.39
N GLY A 52 1.64 3.67 -12.92
CA GLY A 52 1.77 2.48 -13.79
C GLY A 52 0.57 2.18 -14.70
N ARG A 53 0.62 1.00 -15.34
CA ARG A 53 -0.28 0.59 -16.44
C ARG A 53 -1.78 0.63 -16.13
N ILE A 54 -2.48 1.53 -16.82
CA ILE A 54 -3.95 1.60 -16.89
C ILE A 54 -4.44 0.88 -18.14
N ILE A 55 -5.42 -0.02 -18.00
CA ILE A 55 -5.90 -0.86 -19.11
C ILE A 55 -7.34 -0.57 -19.52
N ASP A 56 -8.15 0.03 -18.64
CA ASP A 56 -9.55 0.32 -18.92
C ASP A 56 -10.10 1.44 -18.03
N LEU A 57 -11.14 2.10 -18.50
CA LEU A 57 -11.80 3.24 -17.86
C LEU A 57 -13.31 3.07 -17.95
N ALA A 58 -14.01 3.38 -16.84
CA ALA A 58 -15.47 3.42 -16.86
C ALA A 58 -15.98 4.76 -16.30
N VAL A 59 -16.40 5.64 -17.21
CA VAL A 59 -16.84 7.00 -16.90
C VAL A 59 -18.36 7.06 -16.80
N ASN A 60 -18.88 7.70 -15.75
CA ASN A 60 -20.32 7.84 -15.57
C ASN A 60 -20.91 8.80 -16.61
N PRO A 61 -21.83 8.36 -17.49
CA PRO A 61 -22.35 9.17 -18.60
C PRO A 61 -23.21 10.36 -18.18
N LYS A 62 -23.55 10.51 -16.89
CA LYS A 62 -24.32 11.64 -16.35
C LYS A 62 -23.46 12.62 -15.55
N ASP A 63 -22.25 12.22 -15.17
CA ASP A 63 -21.34 13.00 -14.34
C ASP A 63 -19.90 12.53 -14.62
N HIS A 64 -19.26 13.15 -15.61
CA HIS A 64 -17.90 12.80 -16.05
C HIS A 64 -16.83 13.04 -14.97
N SER A 65 -17.16 13.70 -13.85
CA SER A 65 -16.25 13.84 -12.70
C SER A 65 -16.15 12.55 -11.85
N ASN A 66 -17.05 11.59 -12.07
CA ASN A 66 -17.10 10.31 -11.37
C ASN A 66 -16.76 9.17 -12.35
N PHE A 67 -15.62 8.54 -12.15
CA PHE A 67 -15.18 7.43 -12.99
C PHE A 67 -14.27 6.44 -12.25
N PHE A 68 -14.17 5.26 -12.84
CA PHE A 68 -13.29 4.19 -12.39
C PHE A 68 -12.09 4.04 -13.32
N VAL A 69 -10.95 3.69 -12.72
CA VAL A 69 -9.69 3.41 -13.39
C VAL A 69 -9.28 1.98 -13.05
N ALA A 70 -9.09 1.14 -14.07
CA ALA A 70 -8.61 -0.22 -13.92
C ALA A 70 -7.12 -0.31 -14.23
N ALA A 71 -6.32 -0.71 -13.24
CA ALA A 71 -4.90 -0.97 -13.43
C ALA A 71 -4.66 -2.44 -13.81
N ALA A 72 -3.73 -2.70 -14.75
CA ALA A 72 -3.33 -4.06 -15.12
C ALA A 72 -2.90 -4.88 -13.90
N SER A 73 -2.18 -4.20 -13.00
CA SER A 73 -1.81 -4.66 -11.67
C SER A 73 -1.94 -3.47 -10.74
N GLY A 74 -2.76 -3.59 -9.67
CA GLY A 74 -3.00 -2.49 -8.73
C GLY A 74 -4.47 -2.22 -8.43
N GLY A 75 -5.36 -3.10 -8.87
CA GLY A 75 -6.79 -3.07 -8.57
C GLY A 75 -7.57 -1.99 -9.33
N VAL A 76 -8.72 -1.63 -8.78
CA VAL A 76 -9.62 -0.62 -9.32
C VAL A 76 -9.63 0.60 -8.40
N TRP A 77 -9.54 1.77 -9.02
CA TRP A 77 -9.54 3.07 -8.36
C TRP A 77 -10.77 3.88 -8.78
N LYS A 78 -11.21 4.77 -7.91
CA LYS A 78 -12.36 5.64 -8.17
C LYS A 78 -12.04 7.08 -7.85
N THR A 79 -12.54 7.99 -8.68
CA THR A 79 -12.63 9.42 -8.37
C THR A 79 -14.08 9.89 -8.38
N MET A 80 -14.35 10.96 -7.64
CA MET A 80 -15.65 11.66 -7.58
C MET A 80 -15.51 13.15 -7.91
N ASN A 81 -14.32 13.59 -8.33
CA ASN A 81 -13.97 14.99 -8.51
C ASN A 81 -13.00 15.20 -9.70
N GLY A 82 -13.16 14.38 -10.75
CA GLY A 82 -12.40 14.55 -12.00
C GLY A 82 -10.90 14.32 -11.85
N GLY A 83 -10.49 13.37 -10.99
CA GLY A 83 -9.09 12.99 -10.82
C GLY A 83 -8.28 13.84 -9.84
N ILE A 84 -8.87 14.84 -9.17
CA ILE A 84 -8.20 15.59 -8.10
C ILE A 84 -7.74 14.64 -6.99
N THR A 85 -8.57 13.64 -6.65
CA THR A 85 -8.23 12.55 -5.72
C THR A 85 -8.74 11.22 -6.23
N PHE A 86 -7.98 10.15 -5.98
CA PHE A 86 -8.39 8.77 -6.22
C PHE A 86 -8.43 7.96 -4.92
N SER A 87 -9.39 7.04 -4.83
CA SER A 87 -9.48 6.06 -3.74
C SER A 87 -9.42 4.64 -4.30
N PRO A 88 -8.62 3.73 -3.71
CA PRO A 88 -8.65 2.33 -4.11
C PRO A 88 -9.96 1.72 -3.61
N VAL A 89 -10.67 1.00 -4.49
CA VAL A 89 -11.96 0.37 -4.18
C VAL A 89 -11.92 -1.15 -4.28
N PHE A 90 -10.74 -1.73 -4.58
CA PHE A 90 -10.57 -3.16 -4.83
C PHE A 90 -9.50 -3.84 -3.95
N ASP A 91 -8.80 -3.10 -3.07
CA ASP A 91 -7.64 -3.58 -2.28
C ASP A 91 -7.93 -4.81 -1.38
N SER A 92 -9.20 -5.03 -1.02
CA SER A 92 -9.64 -6.14 -0.16
C SER A 92 -10.09 -7.40 -0.94
N GLN A 93 -10.12 -7.36 -2.27
CA GLN A 93 -10.52 -8.52 -3.08
C GLN A 93 -9.38 -9.54 -3.20
N THR A 94 -9.70 -10.75 -3.66
CA THR A 94 -8.75 -11.85 -3.82
C THR A 94 -7.89 -11.76 -5.07
N SER A 95 -8.24 -10.88 -6.01
CA SER A 95 -7.43 -10.54 -7.18
C SER A 95 -7.10 -9.04 -7.20
N TYR A 96 -5.99 -8.70 -7.85
CA TYR A 96 -5.48 -7.34 -8.02
C TYR A 96 -5.18 -6.98 -9.48
N SER A 97 -5.16 -8.00 -10.35
CA SER A 97 -4.97 -7.83 -11.78
C SER A 97 -6.33 -7.66 -12.43
N ILE A 98 -6.48 -6.64 -13.28
CA ILE A 98 -7.77 -6.27 -13.88
C ILE A 98 -7.66 -6.36 -15.40
N GLY A 99 -8.67 -6.96 -16.02
CA GLY A 99 -8.80 -7.10 -17.48
C GLY A 99 -9.86 -6.20 -18.10
N CYS A 100 -10.87 -5.75 -17.34
CA CYS A 100 -11.81 -4.71 -17.75
C CYS A 100 -12.65 -4.19 -16.57
N VAL A 101 -13.24 -3.00 -16.73
CA VAL A 101 -14.24 -2.40 -15.84
C VAL A 101 -15.38 -1.78 -16.65
N THR A 102 -16.63 -2.03 -16.27
CA THR A 102 -17.79 -1.48 -16.98
C THR A 102 -18.89 -1.04 -16.01
N LEU A 103 -19.61 0.01 -16.39
CA LEU A 103 -20.80 0.48 -15.69
C LEU A 103 -22.05 -0.11 -16.32
N ASP A 104 -23.05 -0.39 -15.50
CA ASP A 104 -24.38 -0.71 -16.00
C ASP A 104 -24.99 0.53 -16.69
N PRO A 105 -25.45 0.42 -17.95
CA PRO A 105 -26.00 1.55 -18.69
C PRO A 105 -27.27 2.13 -18.04
N ASN A 106 -27.99 1.34 -17.24
CA ASN A 106 -29.21 1.76 -16.55
C ASN A 106 -28.93 2.27 -15.12
N ASN A 107 -27.76 2.00 -14.54
CA ASN A 107 -27.42 2.41 -13.18
C ASN A 107 -25.90 2.47 -12.94
N ALA A 108 -25.32 3.67 -12.98
CA ALA A 108 -23.88 3.89 -12.76
C ALA A 108 -23.36 3.50 -11.35
N ASN A 109 -24.22 3.13 -10.39
CA ASN A 109 -23.79 2.51 -9.12
C ASN A 109 -23.53 1.00 -9.23
N VAL A 110 -24.03 0.36 -10.28
CA VAL A 110 -23.76 -1.04 -10.57
C VAL A 110 -22.51 -1.11 -11.45
N VAL A 111 -21.46 -1.71 -10.91
CA VAL A 111 -20.14 -1.78 -11.54
C VAL A 111 -19.75 -3.24 -11.68
N TRP A 112 -19.20 -3.60 -12.84
CA TRP A 112 -18.69 -4.93 -13.12
C TRP A 112 -17.19 -4.85 -13.41
N VAL A 113 -16.44 -5.82 -12.90
CA VAL A 113 -14.99 -5.91 -13.06
C VAL A 113 -14.62 -7.32 -13.50
N GLY A 114 -13.91 -7.42 -14.61
CA GLY A 114 -13.24 -8.66 -15.02
C GLY A 114 -11.82 -8.68 -14.46
N SER A 115 -11.48 -9.70 -13.67
CA SER A 115 -10.12 -9.86 -13.15
C SER A 115 -9.20 -10.62 -14.12
N GLY A 116 -7.90 -10.39 -13.97
CA GLY A 116 -6.81 -10.88 -14.82
C GLY A 116 -6.64 -10.07 -16.09
N GLU A 117 -5.47 -9.44 -16.22
CA GLU A 117 -5.10 -8.63 -17.39
C GLU A 117 -5.35 -9.41 -18.69
N ASN A 118 -6.04 -8.79 -19.65
CA ASN A 118 -6.51 -9.47 -20.86
C ASN A 118 -5.42 -9.58 -21.96
N ASN A 119 -4.24 -9.01 -21.73
CA ASN A 119 -3.09 -9.05 -22.62
C ASN A 119 -2.35 -10.40 -22.60
N SER A 120 -1.47 -10.61 -23.58
CA SER A 120 -0.56 -11.77 -23.67
C SER A 120 0.90 -11.39 -23.43
N GLN A 121 1.14 -10.43 -22.53
CA GLN A 121 2.49 -10.04 -22.13
C GLN A 121 3.17 -11.05 -21.21
N ARG A 122 4.49 -10.92 -21.07
CA ARG A 122 5.32 -11.84 -20.27
C ARG A 122 5.16 -11.68 -18.75
N SER A 123 4.66 -10.53 -18.32
CA SER A 123 4.53 -10.11 -16.91
C SER A 123 3.07 -10.03 -16.42
N VAL A 124 2.10 -10.46 -17.24
CA VAL A 124 0.68 -10.41 -16.86
C VAL A 124 0.40 -11.33 -15.68
N SER A 125 -0.49 -10.88 -14.80
CA SER A 125 -1.01 -11.66 -13.67
C SER A 125 -2.37 -12.28 -14.01
N TYR A 126 -2.82 -13.20 -13.18
CA TYR A 126 -4.07 -13.95 -13.34
C TYR A 126 -5.12 -13.53 -12.29
N GLY A 127 -6.37 -13.55 -12.73
CA GLY A 127 -7.54 -13.25 -11.94
C GLY A 127 -8.31 -14.49 -11.52
N ASP A 128 -9.40 -14.25 -10.79
CA ASP A 128 -10.32 -15.27 -10.29
C ASP A 128 -11.78 -14.99 -10.68
N GLY A 129 -11.97 -14.40 -11.88
CA GLY A 129 -13.25 -14.28 -12.55
C GLY A 129 -13.85 -12.87 -12.51
N VAL A 130 -15.17 -12.80 -12.39
CA VAL A 130 -15.94 -11.56 -12.53
C VAL A 130 -16.45 -11.06 -11.18
N TYR A 131 -16.42 -9.76 -10.94
CA TYR A 131 -16.93 -9.10 -9.75
C TYR A 131 -18.05 -8.13 -10.08
N LYS A 132 -18.99 -7.98 -9.14
CA LYS A 132 -20.09 -7.01 -9.23
C LYS A 132 -20.17 -6.19 -7.94
N SER A 133 -20.31 -4.88 -8.08
CA SER A 133 -20.70 -3.95 -7.02
C SER A 133 -22.10 -3.40 -7.33
N LEU A 134 -22.88 -3.15 -6.28
CA LEU A 134 -24.21 -2.51 -6.37
C LEU A 134 -24.24 -1.10 -5.76
N ASP A 135 -23.13 -0.65 -5.18
CA ASP A 135 -23.03 0.56 -4.37
C ASP A 135 -21.86 1.47 -4.78
N GLY A 136 -21.52 1.43 -6.08
CA GLY A 136 -20.51 2.28 -6.68
C GLY A 136 -19.09 1.94 -6.23
N GLY A 137 -18.80 0.65 -6.02
CA GLY A 137 -17.48 0.10 -5.72
C GLY A 137 -17.16 -0.06 -4.22
N LYS A 138 -18.10 0.19 -3.30
CA LYS A 138 -17.81 0.06 -1.86
C LYS A 138 -17.77 -1.40 -1.42
N ASN A 139 -18.66 -2.22 -1.95
CA ASN A 139 -18.70 -3.66 -1.72
C ASN A 139 -18.71 -4.42 -3.05
N TRP A 140 -18.07 -5.58 -3.07
CA TRP A 140 -17.95 -6.43 -4.25
C TRP A 140 -18.34 -7.87 -3.93
N LYS A 141 -18.95 -8.53 -4.91
CA LYS A 141 -19.23 -9.97 -4.91
C LYS A 141 -18.57 -10.60 -6.12
N ASN A 142 -17.78 -11.65 -5.91
CA ASN A 142 -17.30 -12.50 -7.00
C ASN A 142 -18.50 -13.31 -7.55
N MET A 143 -18.76 -13.16 -8.85
CA MET A 143 -19.91 -13.69 -9.58
C MET A 143 -19.57 -14.97 -10.36
N GLY A 144 -18.38 -15.55 -10.21
CA GLY A 144 -17.98 -16.80 -10.89
C GLY A 144 -17.01 -16.59 -12.05
N LEU A 145 -16.92 -17.58 -12.94
CA LEU A 145 -15.89 -17.71 -13.98
C LEU A 145 -14.46 -17.74 -13.42
N LYS A 146 -14.30 -18.37 -12.26
CA LYS A 146 -13.06 -18.37 -11.46
C LYS A 146 -11.88 -19.02 -12.14
N LYS A 147 -12.11 -19.84 -13.17
CA LYS A 147 -11.07 -20.53 -13.93
C LYS A 147 -10.81 -19.86 -15.28
N SER A 148 -11.36 -18.67 -15.53
CA SER A 148 -11.04 -17.93 -16.75
C SER A 148 -9.61 -17.41 -16.72
N GLU A 149 -9.09 -17.07 -15.53
CA GLU A 149 -7.81 -16.38 -15.28
C GLU A 149 -7.68 -14.99 -15.92
N HIS A 150 -8.27 -14.77 -17.10
CA HIS A 150 -8.25 -13.51 -17.83
C HIS A 150 -9.64 -13.23 -18.40
N ILE A 151 -10.20 -12.07 -18.09
CA ILE A 151 -11.49 -11.62 -18.62
C ILE A 151 -11.22 -10.49 -19.61
N GLY A 152 -11.61 -10.69 -20.86
CA GLY A 152 -11.35 -9.75 -21.95
C GLY A 152 -12.25 -8.51 -21.89
N LYS A 153 -13.56 -8.73 -21.77
CA LYS A 153 -14.58 -7.68 -21.82
C LYS A 153 -15.89 -8.13 -21.17
N ILE A 154 -16.64 -7.18 -20.65
CA ILE A 154 -18.00 -7.38 -20.13
C ILE A 154 -18.92 -6.38 -20.84
N VAL A 155 -20.05 -6.86 -21.36
CA VAL A 155 -21.10 -6.00 -21.90
C VAL A 155 -22.45 -6.35 -21.28
N ILE A 156 -23.29 -5.34 -21.07
CA ILE A 156 -24.58 -5.44 -20.39
C ILE A 156 -25.67 -5.05 -21.39
N ASP A 157 -26.73 -5.85 -21.49
CA ASP A 157 -27.86 -5.53 -22.36
C ASP A 157 -28.56 -4.26 -21.84
N PRO A 158 -28.64 -3.17 -22.64
CA PRO A 158 -29.26 -1.93 -22.20
C PRO A 158 -30.77 -2.07 -21.92
N ARG A 159 -31.43 -3.10 -22.47
CA ARG A 159 -32.85 -3.39 -22.23
C ARG A 159 -33.08 -4.02 -20.85
N ASN A 160 -32.08 -4.72 -20.31
CA ASN A 160 -32.18 -5.47 -19.06
C ASN A 160 -30.81 -5.72 -18.42
N SER A 161 -30.53 -4.99 -17.33
CA SER A 161 -29.31 -5.10 -16.51
C SER A 161 -28.99 -6.50 -15.95
N ASN A 162 -29.93 -7.45 -16.01
CA ASN A 162 -29.68 -8.85 -15.63
C ASN A 162 -29.08 -9.68 -16.77
N VAL A 163 -29.12 -9.21 -18.01
CA VAL A 163 -28.52 -9.88 -19.15
C VAL A 163 -27.10 -9.35 -19.35
N VAL A 164 -26.12 -10.20 -19.10
CA VAL A 164 -24.69 -9.84 -19.09
C VAL A 164 -23.92 -10.85 -19.94
N TYR A 165 -23.01 -10.37 -20.78
CA TYR A 165 -22.11 -11.19 -21.57
C TYR A 165 -20.67 -10.96 -21.12
N VAL A 166 -19.89 -12.04 -21.03
CA VAL A 166 -18.49 -12.02 -20.62
C VAL A 166 -17.63 -12.73 -21.65
N ALA A 167 -16.65 -11.99 -22.19
CA ALA A 167 -15.59 -12.54 -23.02
C ALA A 167 -14.54 -13.17 -22.10
N ALA A 168 -14.61 -14.49 -21.96
CA ALA A 168 -13.67 -15.25 -21.17
C ALA A 168 -12.57 -15.80 -22.09
N GLN A 169 -11.39 -15.18 -22.05
CA GLN A 169 -10.26 -15.60 -22.87
C GLN A 169 -9.72 -16.96 -22.43
N GLY A 170 -9.89 -17.30 -21.15
CA GLY A 170 -9.33 -18.48 -20.54
C GLY A 170 -7.84 -18.33 -20.19
N PRO A 171 -7.27 -19.35 -19.52
CA PRO A 171 -5.88 -19.38 -19.10
C PRO A 171 -4.88 -19.06 -20.22
N LEU A 172 -3.95 -18.15 -19.98
CA LEU A 172 -2.86 -17.86 -20.92
C LEU A 172 -1.78 -18.95 -20.88
N TRP A 173 -1.61 -19.57 -19.71
CA TRP A 173 -0.53 -20.51 -19.41
C TRP A 173 -0.93 -21.98 -19.62
N GLY A 174 -2.23 -22.26 -19.64
CA GLY A 174 -2.84 -23.60 -19.61
C GLY A 174 -3.94 -23.80 -20.66
N PRO A 175 -4.25 -25.04 -21.06
CA PRO A 175 -5.48 -25.31 -21.81
C PRO A 175 -6.68 -25.29 -20.86
N GLY A 176 -7.88 -25.23 -21.42
CA GLY A 176 -9.15 -25.35 -20.68
C GLY A 176 -9.55 -24.06 -19.98
N GLY A 177 -9.97 -24.19 -18.72
CA GLY A 177 -10.52 -23.11 -17.91
C GLY A 177 -11.96 -22.73 -18.29
N ASP A 178 -12.46 -21.68 -17.65
CA ASP A 178 -13.73 -21.04 -18.06
C ASP A 178 -13.43 -20.21 -19.31
N ARG A 179 -13.55 -20.82 -20.49
CA ARG A 179 -13.10 -20.24 -21.77
C ARG A 179 -14.24 -20.20 -22.79
N GLY A 180 -14.41 -19.06 -23.48
CA GLY A 180 -15.45 -18.82 -24.48
C GLY A 180 -16.27 -17.56 -24.19
N LEU A 181 -17.48 -17.48 -24.75
CA LEU A 181 -18.45 -16.43 -24.41
C LEU A 181 -19.44 -16.97 -23.40
N TYR A 182 -19.57 -16.30 -22.25
CA TYR A 182 -20.58 -16.62 -21.25
C TYR A 182 -21.70 -15.60 -21.25
N LYS A 183 -22.94 -16.06 -21.04
CA LYS A 183 -24.13 -15.23 -20.90
C LYS A 183 -24.78 -15.52 -19.55
N SER A 184 -25.19 -14.48 -18.85
CA SER A 184 -26.09 -14.56 -17.71
C SER A 184 -27.41 -13.88 -18.06
N THR A 185 -28.52 -14.35 -17.49
CA THR A 185 -29.86 -13.73 -17.59
C THR A 185 -30.45 -13.37 -16.23
N ASN A 186 -29.70 -13.61 -15.15
CA ASN A 186 -30.08 -13.35 -13.75
C ASN A 186 -29.05 -12.47 -13.03
N GLY A 187 -28.38 -11.59 -13.78
CA GLY A 187 -27.48 -10.59 -13.20
C GLY A 187 -26.19 -11.19 -12.63
N GLY A 188 -25.72 -12.29 -13.21
CA GLY A 188 -24.45 -12.98 -12.93
C GLY A 188 -24.52 -14.11 -11.91
N GLU A 189 -25.71 -14.49 -11.42
CA GLU A 189 -25.83 -15.60 -10.46
C GLU A 189 -25.49 -16.96 -11.10
N THR A 190 -25.84 -17.14 -12.37
CA THR A 190 -25.45 -18.30 -13.18
C THR A 190 -24.98 -17.85 -14.56
N TRP A 191 -24.14 -18.67 -15.19
CA TRP A 191 -23.53 -18.42 -16.49
C TRP A 191 -23.74 -19.60 -17.43
N ASP A 192 -24.28 -19.33 -18.62
CA ASP A 192 -24.40 -20.27 -19.72
C ASP A 192 -23.26 -20.03 -20.72
N LEU A 193 -22.59 -21.11 -21.15
CA LEU A 193 -21.55 -21.03 -22.19
C LEU A 193 -22.23 -20.90 -23.56
N SER A 194 -22.34 -19.65 -24.03
CA SER A 194 -23.01 -19.27 -25.27
C SER A 194 -22.21 -19.62 -26.53
N LEU A 195 -20.89 -19.49 -26.48
CA LEU A 195 -19.98 -19.88 -27.56
C LEU A 195 -18.73 -20.57 -27.00
N LYS A 196 -18.49 -21.80 -27.44
CA LYS A 196 -17.28 -22.57 -27.15
C LYS A 196 -16.52 -22.82 -28.45
N ILE A 197 -15.22 -22.53 -28.47
CA ILE A 197 -14.35 -22.82 -29.62
C ILE A 197 -13.53 -24.08 -29.33
N SER A 198 -12.54 -23.98 -28.43
CA SER A 198 -11.70 -25.11 -28.02
C SER A 198 -11.13 -24.91 -26.61
N GLU A 199 -10.27 -25.82 -26.16
CA GLU A 199 -9.53 -25.63 -24.91
C GLU A 199 -8.38 -24.61 -25.02
N ASN A 200 -8.00 -24.19 -26.24
CA ASN A 200 -6.90 -23.25 -26.50
C ASN A 200 -7.37 -21.89 -27.02
N THR A 201 -8.67 -21.75 -27.28
CA THR A 201 -9.24 -20.59 -27.97
C THR A 201 -10.47 -20.08 -27.23
N GLY A 202 -10.37 -18.86 -26.70
CA GLY A 202 -11.43 -18.17 -25.96
C GLY A 202 -11.95 -16.96 -26.73
N VAL A 203 -12.80 -16.15 -26.09
CA VAL A 203 -13.30 -14.90 -26.66
C VAL A 203 -12.58 -13.73 -26.00
N SER A 204 -12.04 -12.80 -26.80
CA SER A 204 -11.27 -11.64 -26.31
C SER A 204 -12.08 -10.35 -26.27
N ASP A 205 -12.98 -10.13 -27.22
CA ASP A 205 -13.74 -8.89 -27.37
C ASP A 205 -15.20 -9.19 -27.76
N ILE A 206 -16.10 -8.26 -27.42
CA ILE A 206 -17.53 -8.28 -27.71
C ILE A 206 -17.96 -6.89 -28.17
N ALA A 207 -18.67 -6.83 -29.28
CA ALA A 207 -19.39 -5.64 -29.71
C ALA A 207 -20.89 -5.96 -29.82
N LEU A 208 -21.73 -5.17 -29.14
CA LEU A 208 -23.18 -5.32 -29.07
C LEU A 208 -23.83 -4.15 -29.80
N ASP A 209 -24.77 -4.42 -30.72
CA ASP A 209 -25.52 -3.35 -31.41
C ASP A 209 -26.48 -2.68 -30.40
N PRO A 210 -26.30 -1.40 -30.05
CA PRO A 210 -27.11 -0.77 -29.00
C PRO A 210 -28.58 -0.57 -29.40
N ARG A 211 -28.89 -0.64 -30.71
CA ARG A 211 -30.26 -0.53 -31.23
C ARG A 211 -30.99 -1.87 -31.17
N ASP A 212 -30.24 -2.96 -31.29
CA ASP A 212 -30.73 -4.33 -31.32
C ASP A 212 -29.73 -5.26 -30.59
N PRO A 213 -29.83 -5.36 -29.25
CA PRO A 213 -28.88 -6.14 -28.44
C PRO A 213 -28.88 -7.66 -28.70
N ASP A 214 -29.76 -8.16 -29.58
CA ASP A 214 -29.71 -9.55 -30.06
C ASP A 214 -28.66 -9.75 -31.16
N VAL A 215 -28.10 -8.67 -31.70
CA VAL A 215 -27.01 -8.66 -32.68
C VAL A 215 -25.68 -8.41 -31.97
N LEU A 216 -24.81 -9.42 -31.97
CA LEU A 216 -23.50 -9.39 -31.33
C LEU A 216 -22.40 -9.84 -32.29
N TYR A 217 -21.22 -9.27 -32.14
CA TYR A 217 -19.99 -9.71 -32.77
C TYR A 217 -18.97 -10.05 -31.70
N VAL A 218 -18.23 -11.13 -31.88
CA VAL A 218 -17.18 -11.55 -30.95
C VAL A 218 -15.94 -12.00 -31.68
N SER A 219 -14.78 -11.76 -31.08
CA SER A 219 -13.49 -12.23 -31.57
C SER A 219 -13.04 -13.46 -30.78
N ALA A 220 -12.88 -14.58 -31.47
CA ALA A 220 -12.17 -15.74 -30.93
C ALA A 220 -10.65 -15.55 -31.08
N TYR A 221 -9.90 -15.89 -30.04
CA TYR A 221 -8.46 -15.67 -29.97
C TYR A 221 -7.73 -16.90 -29.43
N GLN A 222 -6.98 -17.56 -30.33
CA GLN A 222 -6.12 -18.69 -30.00
C GLN A 222 -4.76 -18.19 -29.51
N ARG A 223 -4.39 -18.54 -28.27
CA ARG A 223 -3.13 -18.06 -27.68
C ARG A 223 -2.52 -19.04 -26.69
N ARG A 224 -1.20 -19.01 -26.59
CA ARG A 224 -0.44 -19.70 -25.54
C ARG A 224 0.89 -19.01 -25.26
N ARG A 225 1.21 -18.82 -23.99
CA ARG A 225 2.53 -18.35 -23.57
C ARG A 225 3.19 -19.32 -22.59
N HIS A 226 4.49 -19.51 -22.76
CA HIS A 226 5.40 -20.15 -21.82
C HIS A 226 6.60 -19.23 -21.57
N VAL A 227 7.53 -19.62 -20.69
CA VAL A 227 8.79 -18.89 -20.48
C VAL A 227 9.55 -18.73 -21.81
N TRP A 228 9.59 -19.78 -22.63
CA TRP A 228 10.41 -19.84 -23.83
C TRP A 228 9.73 -19.30 -25.10
N THR A 229 8.41 -19.13 -25.14
CA THR A 229 7.70 -18.74 -26.38
C THR A 229 6.33 -18.12 -26.16
N LEU A 230 5.86 -17.40 -27.17
CA LEU A 230 4.48 -16.96 -27.37
C LEU A 230 4.01 -17.51 -28.72
N ILE A 231 2.79 -18.04 -28.75
CA ILE A 231 2.00 -18.27 -29.96
C ILE A 231 0.77 -17.37 -29.86
N ASN A 232 0.66 -16.40 -30.77
CA ASN A 232 -0.30 -15.31 -30.69
C ASN A 232 -1.46 -15.42 -31.69
N GLY A 233 -1.74 -16.60 -32.20
CA GLY A 233 -2.78 -16.83 -33.18
C GLY A 233 -2.79 -18.26 -33.68
N GLY A 234 -3.74 -18.55 -34.56
CA GLY A 234 -3.89 -19.85 -35.20
C GLY A 234 -5.23 -19.99 -35.93
N PRO A 235 -5.55 -21.19 -36.43
CA PRO A 235 -6.68 -21.42 -37.32
C PRO A 235 -8.04 -21.32 -36.63
N GLU A 236 -8.06 -21.32 -35.28
CA GLU A 236 -9.30 -21.25 -34.50
C GLU A 236 -9.74 -19.81 -34.20
N SER A 237 -8.85 -18.82 -34.37
CA SER A 237 -9.19 -17.41 -34.25
C SER A 237 -10.11 -16.97 -35.39
N ALA A 238 -11.16 -16.22 -35.08
CA ALA A 238 -12.13 -15.75 -36.08
C ALA A 238 -13.09 -14.70 -35.49
N ILE A 239 -13.81 -14.00 -36.36
CA ILE A 239 -14.97 -13.19 -35.97
C ILE A 239 -16.23 -14.04 -36.10
N TYR A 240 -17.07 -14.02 -35.06
CA TYR A 240 -18.40 -14.66 -35.07
C TYR A 240 -19.49 -13.61 -34.88
N LYS A 241 -20.63 -13.82 -35.52
CA LYS A 241 -21.83 -12.99 -35.38
C LYS A 241 -23.02 -13.80 -34.86
N SER A 242 -23.77 -13.21 -33.94
CA SER A 242 -25.09 -13.68 -33.55
C SER A 242 -26.16 -12.66 -33.94
N THR A 243 -27.39 -13.13 -34.16
CA THR A 243 -28.58 -12.28 -34.42
C THR A 243 -29.77 -12.70 -33.55
N ASP A 244 -29.55 -13.56 -32.55
CA ASP A 244 -30.56 -14.12 -31.66
C ASP A 244 -30.18 -14.04 -30.18
N GLY A 245 -29.31 -13.07 -29.85
CA GLY A 245 -28.85 -12.82 -28.49
C GLY A 245 -27.84 -13.85 -27.99
N GLY A 246 -27.05 -14.44 -28.89
CA GLY A 246 -26.00 -15.41 -28.58
C GLY A 246 -26.50 -16.84 -28.39
N LYS A 247 -27.65 -17.21 -28.97
CA LYS A 247 -28.09 -18.62 -28.97
C LYS A 247 -27.42 -19.39 -30.10
N THR A 248 -27.22 -18.75 -31.25
CA THR A 248 -26.49 -19.28 -32.39
C THR A 248 -25.47 -18.28 -32.92
N TRP A 249 -24.41 -18.81 -33.54
CA TRP A 249 -23.25 -18.04 -33.99
C TRP A 249 -22.84 -18.47 -35.40
N ALA A 250 -22.63 -17.51 -36.30
CA ALA A 250 -22.07 -17.70 -37.63
C ALA A 250 -20.64 -17.18 -37.68
N LYS A 251 -19.70 -18.01 -38.17
CA LYS A 251 -18.33 -17.57 -38.46
C LYS A 251 -18.35 -16.66 -39.69
N LEU A 252 -17.73 -15.49 -39.60
CA LEU A 252 -17.60 -14.55 -40.72
C LEU A 252 -16.33 -14.87 -41.51
N SER A 253 -16.42 -14.80 -42.85
CA SER A 253 -15.29 -15.10 -43.75
C SER A 253 -15.21 -14.17 -44.97
N GLU A 254 -16.34 -13.64 -45.43
CA GLU A 254 -16.39 -12.86 -46.68
C GLU A 254 -15.58 -11.56 -46.55
N GLY A 255 -14.49 -11.46 -47.33
CA GLY A 255 -13.58 -10.31 -47.32
C GLY A 255 -12.57 -10.28 -46.17
N LEU A 256 -12.54 -11.33 -45.32
CA LEU A 256 -11.58 -11.48 -44.22
C LEU A 256 -10.43 -12.45 -44.58
N PRO A 257 -9.28 -12.40 -43.88
CA PRO A 257 -8.19 -13.34 -44.09
C PRO A 257 -8.60 -14.81 -43.86
N SER A 258 -8.07 -15.73 -44.68
CA SER A 258 -8.39 -17.16 -44.61
C SER A 258 -7.34 -18.03 -43.89
N GLY A 259 -6.18 -17.47 -43.54
CA GLY A 259 -5.07 -18.16 -42.87
C GLY A 259 -5.18 -18.16 -41.34
N ASP A 260 -4.04 -18.37 -40.67
CA ASP A 260 -3.94 -18.26 -39.21
C ASP A 260 -4.08 -16.78 -38.80
N VAL A 261 -5.01 -16.52 -37.88
CA VAL A 261 -5.32 -15.16 -37.40
C VAL A 261 -4.91 -14.99 -35.95
N GLY A 262 -4.37 -13.81 -35.62
CA GLY A 262 -3.97 -13.41 -34.28
C GLY A 262 -5.06 -12.71 -33.48
N ARG A 263 -4.66 -11.76 -32.60
CA ARG A 263 -5.64 -10.95 -31.85
C ARG A 263 -6.44 -10.05 -32.80
N ILE A 264 -7.71 -9.88 -32.50
CA ILE A 264 -8.64 -9.04 -33.27
C ILE A 264 -9.24 -8.00 -32.33
N GLY A 265 -9.15 -6.72 -32.69
CA GLY A 265 -9.92 -5.65 -32.06
C GLY A 265 -11.21 -5.40 -32.84
N LEU A 266 -12.35 -5.23 -32.16
CA LEU A 266 -13.67 -5.02 -32.76
C LEU A 266 -14.34 -3.76 -32.23
N ALA A 267 -14.95 -2.98 -33.14
CA ALA A 267 -15.82 -1.88 -32.74
C ALA A 267 -17.01 -1.72 -33.68
N ILE A 268 -18.16 -1.36 -33.12
CA ILE A 268 -19.34 -0.92 -33.85
C ILE A 268 -19.42 0.60 -33.73
N SER A 269 -19.67 1.29 -34.84
CA SER A 269 -19.84 2.75 -34.77
C SER A 269 -21.11 3.10 -33.98
N PRO A 270 -21.01 3.92 -32.92
CA PRO A 270 -22.20 4.40 -32.19
C PRO A 270 -23.06 5.36 -33.03
N VAL A 271 -22.46 6.00 -34.05
CA VAL A 271 -23.14 6.92 -34.98
C VAL A 271 -24.00 6.15 -35.99
N ASN A 272 -23.45 5.06 -36.53
CA ASN A 272 -24.18 4.16 -37.42
C ASN A 272 -23.79 2.69 -37.15
N PRO A 273 -24.58 1.95 -36.35
CA PRO A 273 -24.23 0.58 -35.99
C PRO A 273 -24.33 -0.46 -37.13
N ASP A 274 -24.63 -0.03 -38.37
CA ASP A 274 -24.43 -0.87 -39.56
C ASP A 274 -22.96 -0.95 -40.00
N VAL A 275 -22.14 0.00 -39.53
CA VAL A 275 -20.70 0.05 -39.77
C VAL A 275 -19.97 -0.64 -38.62
N VAL A 276 -19.20 -1.66 -38.97
CA VAL A 276 -18.37 -2.45 -38.03
C VAL A 276 -16.93 -2.41 -38.50
N PHE A 277 -16.01 -2.23 -37.57
CA PHE A 277 -14.58 -2.20 -37.84
C PHE A 277 -13.87 -3.37 -37.17
N ALA A 278 -12.80 -3.84 -37.78
CA ALA A 278 -11.93 -4.88 -37.24
C ALA A 278 -10.46 -4.57 -37.51
N LEU A 279 -9.60 -4.75 -36.51
CA LEU A 279 -8.15 -4.68 -36.65
C LEU A 279 -7.57 -6.08 -36.44
N ILE A 280 -7.02 -6.70 -37.48
CA ILE A 280 -6.75 -8.14 -37.54
C ILE A 280 -5.25 -8.41 -37.73
N GLU A 281 -4.64 -9.13 -36.78
CA GLU A 281 -3.26 -9.60 -36.91
C GLU A 281 -3.19 -10.91 -37.72
N THR A 282 -2.17 -11.02 -38.58
CA THR A 282 -1.84 -12.24 -39.36
C THR A 282 -0.33 -12.35 -39.49
N SER A 283 0.20 -13.54 -39.82
CA SER A 283 1.63 -13.69 -40.13
C SER A 283 2.03 -13.29 -41.55
N ASP A 284 1.07 -13.15 -42.48
CA ASP A 284 1.30 -13.05 -43.92
C ASP A 284 0.71 -11.79 -44.57
N ASN A 285 0.86 -10.60 -43.96
CA ASN A 285 0.38 -9.28 -44.44
C ASN A 285 -1.09 -9.20 -44.89
N SER A 286 -1.86 -10.28 -44.79
CA SER A 286 -3.25 -10.37 -45.21
C SER A 286 -4.17 -9.64 -44.23
N GLY A 287 -3.77 -9.53 -42.96
CA GLY A 287 -4.34 -8.71 -41.91
C GLY A 287 -4.22 -7.20 -42.14
N GLY A 288 -4.71 -6.41 -41.18
CA GLY A 288 -4.83 -4.96 -41.30
C GLY A 288 -6.12 -4.43 -40.68
N PHE A 289 -6.53 -3.23 -41.09
CA PHE A 289 -7.78 -2.61 -40.69
C PHE A 289 -8.88 -2.85 -41.72
N PHE A 290 -10.03 -3.34 -41.27
CA PHE A 290 -11.17 -3.72 -42.09
C PHE A 290 -12.42 -2.94 -41.68
N ARG A 291 -13.28 -2.70 -42.66
CA ARG A 291 -14.59 -2.09 -42.47
C ARG A 291 -15.65 -2.94 -43.14
N SER A 292 -16.73 -3.20 -42.42
CA SER A 292 -18.00 -3.64 -43.00
C SER A 292 -18.98 -2.48 -42.94
N SER A 293 -19.78 -2.32 -44.00
CA SER A 293 -20.85 -1.31 -44.06
C SER A 293 -22.25 -1.94 -44.11
N ASP A 294 -22.32 -3.27 -43.93
CA ASP A 294 -23.52 -4.10 -44.10
C ASP A 294 -23.71 -5.06 -42.92
N ARG A 295 -23.36 -4.60 -41.71
CA ARG A 295 -23.50 -5.38 -40.47
C ARG A 295 -22.67 -6.68 -40.50
N GLY A 296 -21.45 -6.62 -41.02
CA GLY A 296 -20.50 -7.74 -41.06
C GLY A 296 -20.83 -8.83 -42.09
N ALA A 297 -21.73 -8.57 -43.05
CA ALA A 297 -22.03 -9.54 -44.11
C ALA A 297 -20.88 -9.63 -45.13
N SER A 298 -20.22 -8.49 -45.41
CA SER A 298 -18.98 -8.41 -46.18
C SER A 298 -18.01 -7.41 -45.58
N TRP A 299 -16.71 -7.65 -45.77
CA TRP A 299 -15.62 -6.83 -45.24
C TRP A 299 -14.71 -6.32 -46.34
N GLU A 300 -14.24 -5.08 -46.19
CA GLU A 300 -13.26 -4.44 -47.06
C GLU A 300 -12.00 -4.14 -46.24
N LYS A 301 -10.83 -4.61 -46.70
CA LYS A 301 -9.54 -4.16 -46.15
C LYS A 301 -9.30 -2.71 -46.56
N ARG A 302 -9.15 -1.83 -45.58
CA ARG A 302 -9.00 -0.38 -45.77
C ARG A 302 -7.53 0.05 -45.79
N TYR A 303 -6.72 -0.58 -44.94
CA TYR A 303 -5.31 -0.29 -44.80
C TYR A 303 -4.56 -1.47 -44.17
N GLU A 304 -3.25 -1.57 -44.41
CA GLU A 304 -2.40 -2.67 -43.90
C GLU A 304 -2.00 -2.51 -42.43
N TYR A 305 -2.35 -1.38 -41.81
CA TYR A 305 -2.00 -1.09 -40.42
C TYR A 305 -2.52 -2.15 -39.45
N ILE A 306 -1.62 -2.57 -38.56
CA ILE A 306 -1.87 -3.32 -37.33
C ILE A 306 -1.10 -2.62 -36.21
N SER A 307 -1.53 -2.80 -34.95
CA SER A 307 -0.79 -2.25 -33.82
C SER A 307 0.63 -2.84 -33.77
N THR A 308 1.57 -2.08 -33.18
CA THR A 308 2.99 -2.45 -33.10
C THR A 308 3.22 -3.78 -32.39
N SER A 309 2.31 -4.15 -31.48
CA SER A 309 2.37 -5.36 -30.65
C SER A 309 0.94 -5.82 -30.36
N ALA A 310 0.34 -6.59 -31.27
CA ALA A 310 -1.07 -6.96 -31.19
C ALA A 310 -1.42 -7.76 -29.93
N GLN A 311 -0.52 -8.61 -29.43
CA GLN A 311 -0.65 -9.29 -28.13
C GLN A 311 -0.89 -8.32 -26.95
N TYR A 312 -0.66 -7.03 -27.13
CA TYR A 312 -0.60 -6.02 -26.10
C TYR A 312 -1.58 -4.85 -26.30
N TYR A 313 -1.77 -4.33 -27.53
CA TYR A 313 -2.60 -3.13 -27.76
C TYR A 313 -3.80 -3.31 -28.69
N GLN A 314 -4.11 -4.50 -29.22
CA GLN A 314 -5.04 -4.65 -30.35
C GLN A 314 -6.53 -4.37 -30.01
N GLU A 315 -6.86 -3.11 -29.74
CA GLU A 315 -8.19 -2.60 -29.38
C GLU A 315 -8.47 -1.30 -30.16
N ILE A 316 -9.72 -1.15 -30.61
CA ILE A 316 -10.17 0.00 -31.40
C ILE A 316 -11.43 0.61 -30.79
N ILE A 317 -11.53 1.94 -30.80
CA ILE A 317 -12.65 2.70 -30.25
C ILE A 317 -13.17 3.65 -31.32
N CYS A 318 -14.48 3.65 -31.57
CA CYS A 318 -15.11 4.58 -32.52
C CYS A 318 -15.44 5.91 -31.84
N ASP A 319 -15.33 7.01 -32.59
CA ASP A 319 -15.80 8.32 -32.13
C ASP A 319 -17.34 8.32 -31.94
N PRO A 320 -17.87 9.01 -30.91
CA PRO A 320 -19.31 9.05 -30.63
C PRO A 320 -20.10 9.95 -31.59
N LYS A 321 -19.46 10.78 -32.41
CA LYS A 321 -20.10 11.76 -33.32
C LYS A 321 -19.68 11.64 -34.78
N ASP A 322 -18.52 11.05 -35.08
CA ASP A 322 -18.03 10.82 -36.44
C ASP A 322 -17.95 9.31 -36.76
N VAL A 323 -18.74 8.87 -37.74
CA VAL A 323 -18.81 7.45 -38.17
C VAL A 323 -17.48 6.92 -38.73
N ASP A 324 -16.66 7.80 -39.29
CA ASP A 324 -15.42 7.44 -39.99
C ASP A 324 -14.17 7.66 -39.10
N ARG A 325 -14.32 8.26 -37.91
CA ARG A 325 -13.23 8.41 -36.96
C ARG A 325 -13.12 7.20 -36.03
N VAL A 326 -11.93 6.59 -36.02
CA VAL A 326 -11.60 5.44 -35.18
C VAL A 326 -10.22 5.63 -34.57
N TYR A 327 -10.11 5.32 -33.29
CA TYR A 327 -8.88 5.34 -32.52
C TYR A 327 -8.38 3.89 -32.36
N SER A 328 -7.07 3.68 -32.43
CA SER A 328 -6.42 2.39 -32.19
C SER A 328 -5.42 2.55 -31.06
N MET A 329 -5.53 1.68 -30.05
CA MET A 329 -4.53 1.53 -29.02
C MET A 329 -3.26 0.95 -29.64
N ASP A 330 -2.10 1.48 -29.25
CA ASP A 330 -0.78 1.16 -29.81
C ASP A 330 0.31 1.78 -28.93
N THR A 331 1.59 1.54 -29.23
CA THR A 331 2.71 2.28 -28.63
C THR A 331 2.53 3.80 -28.80
N TYR A 332 2.05 4.25 -29.96
CA TYR A 332 1.57 5.61 -30.13
C TYR A 332 0.12 5.54 -30.58
N LEU A 333 -0.82 5.96 -29.73
CA LEU A 333 -2.24 5.97 -30.08
C LEU A 333 -2.44 6.53 -31.49
N LYS A 334 -3.11 5.75 -32.33
CA LYS A 334 -3.41 6.14 -33.71
C LYS A 334 -4.85 6.59 -33.83
N LEU A 335 -5.11 7.46 -34.79
CA LEU A 335 -6.47 7.69 -35.28
C LEU A 335 -6.53 7.80 -36.80
N THR A 336 -7.69 7.46 -37.32
CA THR A 336 -8.14 7.72 -38.68
C THR A 336 -9.34 8.66 -38.62
N ASP A 337 -9.50 9.49 -39.65
CA ASP A 337 -10.63 10.42 -39.84
C ASP A 337 -11.41 10.09 -41.14
N ASP A 338 -11.09 8.99 -41.82
CA ASP A 338 -11.62 8.65 -43.16
C ASP A 338 -12.04 7.17 -43.30
N GLY A 339 -12.43 6.56 -42.19
CA GLY A 339 -12.87 5.17 -42.11
C GLY A 339 -11.72 4.20 -42.35
N GLY A 340 -10.51 4.58 -41.93
CA GLY A 340 -9.31 3.75 -41.94
C GLY A 340 -8.55 3.69 -43.25
N LYS A 341 -8.74 4.64 -44.17
CA LYS A 341 -7.93 4.74 -45.40
C LYS A 341 -6.56 5.35 -45.11
N THR A 342 -6.50 6.30 -44.18
CA THR A 342 -5.26 6.90 -43.68
C THR A 342 -5.22 6.92 -42.15
N TRP A 343 -4.01 6.84 -41.59
CA TRP A 343 -3.78 6.81 -40.14
C TRP A 343 -2.67 7.77 -39.75
N ARG A 344 -2.84 8.41 -38.59
CA ARG A 344 -1.85 9.30 -37.97
C ARG A 344 -1.77 9.04 -36.47
N ASN A 345 -0.67 9.46 -35.84
CA ASN A 345 -0.60 9.48 -34.38
C ASN A 345 -1.55 10.57 -33.84
N LEU A 346 -2.18 10.30 -32.70
CA LEU A 346 -2.63 11.35 -31.79
C LEU A 346 -1.40 12.04 -31.17
N GLY A 347 -1.53 13.29 -30.72
CA GLY A 347 -0.41 13.95 -30.06
C GLY A 347 0.07 13.19 -28.82
N ASN A 348 1.38 13.21 -28.61
CA ASN A 348 2.08 12.51 -27.53
C ASN A 348 3.17 13.39 -26.89
N GLU A 349 3.04 14.70 -27.02
CA GLU A 349 4.04 15.62 -26.49
C GLU A 349 4.03 15.59 -24.95
N HIS A 350 5.20 15.40 -24.33
CA HIS A 350 5.40 15.38 -22.88
C HIS A 350 4.54 14.37 -22.09
N ARG A 351 4.12 13.25 -22.71
CA ARG A 351 3.47 12.12 -22.03
C ARG A 351 4.12 10.79 -22.38
N HIS A 352 3.85 9.77 -21.56
CA HIS A 352 4.27 8.40 -21.85
C HIS A 352 3.51 7.83 -23.06
N VAL A 353 4.18 6.90 -23.76
CA VAL A 353 3.66 6.08 -24.86
C VAL A 353 2.89 4.87 -24.30
N ASP A 354 2.59 3.87 -25.13
CA ASP A 354 1.99 2.59 -24.73
C ASP A 354 0.57 2.74 -24.16
N ASP A 355 -0.33 3.17 -25.03
CA ASP A 355 -1.72 3.45 -24.71
C ASP A 355 -2.58 2.19 -24.81
N HIS A 356 -3.37 1.93 -23.76
CA HIS A 356 -4.25 0.75 -23.65
C HIS A 356 -5.73 1.11 -23.55
N ALA A 357 -6.05 2.32 -23.08
CA ALA A 357 -7.42 2.76 -22.91
C ALA A 357 -7.61 4.19 -23.39
N ILE A 358 -8.77 4.46 -23.99
CA ILE A 358 -9.25 5.81 -24.26
C ILE A 358 -10.73 5.91 -23.93
N TRP A 359 -11.11 6.98 -23.26
CA TRP A 359 -12.49 7.45 -23.20
C TRP A 359 -12.59 8.78 -23.95
N ILE A 360 -13.61 8.87 -24.79
CA ILE A 360 -13.92 10.05 -25.60
C ILE A 360 -15.20 10.63 -25.04
N ASP A 361 -15.19 11.90 -24.65
CA ASP A 361 -16.38 12.54 -24.12
C ASP A 361 -17.46 12.64 -25.22
N PRO A 362 -18.64 12.03 -25.02
CA PRO A 362 -19.71 12.04 -26.01
C PRO A 362 -20.32 13.43 -26.23
N ASP A 363 -20.12 14.37 -25.31
CA ASP A 363 -20.58 15.76 -25.45
C ASP A 363 -19.52 16.64 -26.11
N ASN A 364 -18.23 16.30 -25.97
CA ASN A 364 -17.10 17.04 -26.55
C ASN A 364 -15.95 16.09 -26.98
N THR A 365 -15.87 15.72 -28.25
CA THR A 365 -14.87 14.75 -28.75
C THR A 365 -13.41 15.25 -28.71
N ASP A 366 -13.16 16.51 -28.35
CA ASP A 366 -11.82 17.01 -28.06
C ASP A 366 -11.38 16.70 -26.62
N HIS A 367 -12.32 16.36 -25.73
CA HIS A 367 -12.07 15.94 -24.36
C HIS A 367 -11.83 14.42 -24.30
N LEU A 368 -10.62 14.04 -23.94
CA LEU A 368 -10.14 12.66 -23.93
C LEU A 368 -9.55 12.31 -22.56
N LEU A 369 -9.84 11.10 -22.08
CA LEU A 369 -9.03 10.44 -21.05
C LEU A 369 -8.26 9.30 -21.70
N ILE A 370 -6.96 9.20 -21.42
CA ILE A 370 -6.07 8.20 -22.01
C ILE A 370 -5.34 7.48 -20.87
N GLY A 371 -5.48 6.16 -20.85
CA GLY A 371 -4.77 5.26 -19.95
C GLY A 371 -3.69 4.49 -20.70
N GLY A 372 -2.49 4.42 -20.13
CA GLY A 372 -1.36 3.68 -20.70
C GLY A 372 -0.37 3.22 -19.63
N ASP A 373 0.83 2.81 -20.05
CA ASP A 373 1.87 2.30 -19.15
C ASP A 373 2.42 3.37 -18.18
N GLY A 374 2.37 4.64 -18.58
CA GLY A 374 2.77 5.78 -17.75
C GLY A 374 1.64 6.47 -16.98
N GLY A 375 0.40 5.97 -17.10
CA GLY A 375 -0.70 6.33 -16.19
C GLY A 375 -1.92 6.92 -16.88
N LEU A 376 -2.57 7.87 -16.22
CA LEU A 376 -3.77 8.54 -16.71
C LEU A 376 -3.45 9.97 -17.15
N TYR A 377 -3.80 10.26 -18.41
CA TYR A 377 -3.69 11.57 -19.04
C TYR A 377 -5.06 12.07 -19.48
N GLU A 378 -5.23 13.38 -19.48
CA GLU A 378 -6.47 14.05 -19.90
C GLU A 378 -6.16 15.22 -20.82
N SER A 379 -6.94 15.36 -21.89
CA SER A 379 -6.78 16.43 -22.87
C SER A 379 -8.15 17.06 -23.17
N TYR A 380 -8.17 18.36 -23.46
CA TYR A 380 -9.37 19.11 -23.89
C TYR A 380 -9.21 19.70 -25.29
N ASP A 381 -8.18 19.29 -26.03
CA ASP A 381 -7.79 19.86 -27.31
C ASP A 381 -7.41 18.79 -28.35
N LEU A 382 -8.03 17.61 -28.25
CA LEU A 382 -7.80 16.44 -29.11
C LEU A 382 -6.34 15.95 -29.05
N GLY A 383 -5.80 15.86 -27.83
CA GLY A 383 -4.50 15.29 -27.55
C GLY A 383 -3.31 16.17 -27.94
N LYS A 384 -3.47 17.50 -28.03
CA LYS A 384 -2.32 18.40 -28.25
C LYS A 384 -1.61 18.69 -26.95
N THR A 385 -2.34 18.89 -25.86
CA THR A 385 -1.81 19.08 -24.50
C THR A 385 -2.49 18.15 -23.51
N PHE A 386 -1.76 17.79 -22.45
CA PHE A 386 -2.19 16.79 -21.48
C PHE A 386 -2.03 17.27 -20.03
N ARG A 387 -3.03 16.96 -19.21
CA ARG A 387 -2.94 16.93 -17.75
C ARG A 387 -2.65 15.50 -17.31
N PHE A 388 -1.54 15.29 -16.60
CA PHE A 388 -1.22 14.01 -15.96
C PHE A 388 -1.88 13.90 -14.57
N SER A 389 -2.18 12.68 -14.12
CA SER A 389 -2.67 12.38 -12.76
C SER A 389 -1.53 11.84 -11.86
N PRO A 390 -0.76 12.69 -11.16
CA PRO A 390 0.45 12.29 -10.43
C PRO A 390 0.18 11.74 -9.02
N ASN A 391 -1.00 11.15 -8.78
CA ASN A 391 -1.49 10.68 -7.48
C ASN A 391 -2.05 9.25 -7.47
N LEU A 392 -1.69 8.44 -8.48
CA LEU A 392 -1.96 7.01 -8.51
C LEU A 392 -0.66 6.22 -8.21
N PRO A 393 -0.44 5.77 -6.96
CA PRO A 393 0.75 5.01 -6.60
C PRO A 393 0.62 3.53 -7.00
N ILE A 394 0.61 3.29 -8.31
CA ILE A 394 0.41 1.97 -8.93
C ILE A 394 1.59 1.52 -9.79
N THR A 395 2.78 2.12 -9.58
CA THR A 395 4.02 1.73 -10.26
C THR A 395 4.34 0.24 -10.07
N GLN A 396 4.82 -0.40 -11.13
CA GLN A 396 5.14 -1.83 -11.17
C GLN A 396 6.64 -2.06 -11.04
N PHE A 397 7.13 -2.36 -9.83
CA PHE A 397 8.54 -2.63 -9.59
C PHE A 397 8.89 -4.10 -9.83
N TYR A 398 9.93 -4.34 -10.62
CA TYR A 398 10.52 -5.67 -10.82
C TYR A 398 11.40 -6.09 -9.66
N ARG A 399 12.36 -5.23 -9.34
CA ARG A 399 13.39 -5.46 -8.32
C ARG A 399 13.71 -4.14 -7.62
N ILE A 400 14.10 -4.23 -6.35
CA ILE A 400 14.47 -3.07 -5.53
C ILE A 400 15.84 -3.29 -4.85
N THR A 401 16.42 -2.20 -4.33
CA THR A 401 17.59 -2.23 -3.44
C THR A 401 17.54 -1.06 -2.46
N VAL A 402 18.34 -1.11 -1.40
CA VAL A 402 18.47 -0.04 -0.39
C VAL A 402 19.93 0.34 -0.20
N ASP A 403 20.19 1.62 0.11
CA ASP A 403 21.53 2.08 0.44
C ASP A 403 21.77 2.25 1.96
N ASN A 404 22.94 2.79 2.31
CA ASN A 404 23.34 3.10 3.69
C ASN A 404 23.46 4.60 3.96
N SER A 405 22.86 5.47 3.11
CA SER A 405 22.94 6.93 3.25
C SER A 405 22.48 7.38 4.64
N GLU A 406 23.11 8.44 5.15
CA GLU A 406 22.74 9.11 6.40
C GLU A 406 22.21 10.52 6.12
N PRO A 407 21.29 11.05 6.96
CA PRO A 407 20.69 10.38 8.12
C PRO A 407 19.60 9.37 7.78
N PHE A 408 19.08 9.41 6.55
CA PHE A 408 18.03 8.51 6.07
C PHE A 408 18.51 7.82 4.80
N TYR A 409 18.28 6.51 4.74
CA TYR A 409 18.66 5.71 3.58
C TYR A 409 17.67 5.90 2.44
N TYR A 410 18.13 5.57 1.23
CA TYR A 410 17.35 5.60 0.01
C TYR A 410 16.97 4.19 -0.41
N VAL A 411 15.84 4.09 -1.10
CA VAL A 411 15.43 2.91 -1.85
C VAL A 411 15.54 3.22 -3.34
N TYR A 412 15.83 2.19 -4.12
CA TYR A 412 15.90 2.25 -5.57
C TYR A 412 15.12 1.08 -6.15
N GLY A 413 14.54 1.27 -7.33
CA GLY A 413 13.83 0.18 -7.99
C GLY A 413 13.64 0.41 -9.47
N GLY A 414 13.79 -0.68 -10.20
CA GLY A 414 13.50 -0.76 -11.62
C GLY A 414 12.03 -1.08 -11.88
N THR A 415 11.42 -0.39 -12.84
CA THR A 415 9.98 -0.49 -13.11
C THR A 415 9.66 -0.92 -14.53
N GLN A 416 8.49 -1.52 -14.72
CA GLN A 416 7.94 -1.80 -16.05
C GLN A 416 7.69 -0.50 -16.81
N ASP A 417 8.29 -0.37 -18.00
CA ASP A 417 8.21 0.76 -18.96
C ASP A 417 8.62 2.16 -18.41
N ASN A 418 8.76 2.31 -17.09
CA ASN A 418 8.78 3.60 -16.41
C ASN A 418 10.12 3.90 -15.75
N SER A 419 11.24 3.42 -16.27
CA SER A 419 12.60 3.71 -15.78
C SER A 419 12.98 3.08 -14.43
N THR A 420 14.23 3.30 -14.00
CA THR A 420 14.71 3.02 -12.64
C THR A 420 14.70 4.32 -11.82
N TRP A 421 14.14 4.28 -10.61
CA TRP A 421 14.03 5.44 -9.73
C TRP A 421 14.73 5.23 -8.39
N GLY A 422 15.16 6.32 -7.77
CA GLY A 422 15.63 6.38 -6.38
C GLY A 422 14.86 7.40 -5.55
N SER A 423 14.66 7.15 -4.26
CA SER A 423 14.00 8.08 -3.32
C SER A 423 14.46 7.85 -1.88
N PRO A 424 14.50 8.89 -1.02
CA PRO A 424 14.64 8.68 0.41
C PRO A 424 13.42 7.90 0.96
N THR A 425 13.60 7.17 2.06
CA THR A 425 12.50 6.45 2.73
C THR A 425 11.77 7.28 3.79
N ARG A 426 12.31 8.45 4.11
CA ARG A 426 11.71 9.51 4.92
C ARG A 426 12.47 10.83 4.72
N THR A 427 11.82 11.95 5.08
CA THR A 427 12.42 13.29 5.07
C THR A 427 12.38 13.90 6.48
N THR A 428 13.04 15.03 6.71
CA THR A 428 12.83 15.83 7.94
C THR A 428 11.57 16.68 7.87
N ASN A 429 10.90 16.72 6.72
CA ASN A 429 9.73 17.56 6.49
C ASN A 429 8.45 16.81 6.89
N ASN A 430 7.58 17.44 7.68
CA ASN A 430 6.35 16.81 8.15
C ASN A 430 5.37 16.47 7.00
N GLY A 431 5.52 17.14 5.85
CA GLY A 431 4.81 16.84 4.61
C GLY A 431 5.18 15.50 3.95
N GLY A 432 6.21 14.79 4.46
CA GLY A 432 6.58 13.45 4.02
C GLY A 432 7.50 13.42 2.80
N ILE A 433 7.37 12.38 1.99
CA ILE A 433 8.10 12.18 0.72
C ILE A 433 7.19 12.65 -0.42
N THR A 434 7.72 13.51 -1.27
CA THR A 434 7.04 14.12 -2.42
C THR A 434 7.46 13.44 -3.72
N ASN A 435 6.71 13.62 -4.81
CA ASN A 435 7.17 13.19 -6.13
C ASN A 435 8.53 13.82 -6.52
N GLU A 436 8.85 15.06 -6.10
CA GLU A 436 10.16 15.67 -6.41
C GLU A 436 11.33 15.06 -5.63
N ASP A 437 11.07 14.29 -4.57
CA ASP A 437 12.13 13.56 -3.86
C ASP A 437 12.57 12.30 -4.64
N TRP A 438 11.79 11.85 -5.62
CA TRP A 438 12.15 10.76 -6.52
C TRP A 438 13.01 11.28 -7.68
N PHE A 439 14.10 10.59 -7.99
CA PHE A 439 14.98 10.92 -9.10
C PHE A 439 15.24 9.72 -10.02
N LEU A 440 15.44 10.02 -11.30
CA LEU A 440 15.74 9.05 -12.33
C LEU A 440 17.18 8.55 -12.18
N VAL A 441 17.38 7.23 -12.20
CA VAL A 441 18.70 6.60 -12.31
C VAL A 441 19.02 6.33 -13.78
N VAL A 442 18.12 5.65 -14.48
CA VAL A 442 18.27 5.30 -15.90
C VAL A 442 16.90 5.05 -16.53
N GLY A 443 16.74 5.42 -17.82
CA GLY A 443 15.50 5.23 -18.59
C GLY A 443 15.27 3.81 -19.11
N GLY A 444 14.16 3.60 -19.83
CA GLY A 444 13.72 2.28 -20.33
C GLY A 444 12.87 1.51 -19.31
N ASP A 445 12.62 0.21 -19.48
CA ASP A 445 12.18 -0.64 -18.36
C ASP A 445 13.36 -0.77 -17.40
N GLY A 446 13.16 -0.48 -16.11
CA GLY A 446 14.21 -0.65 -15.10
C GLY A 446 14.20 -2.04 -14.45
N TYR A 447 15.38 -2.53 -14.02
CA TYR A 447 15.52 -3.83 -13.31
C TYR A 447 16.31 -3.72 -11.99
N LYS A 448 17.22 -4.66 -11.69
CA LYS A 448 17.92 -4.76 -10.41
C LYS A 448 18.97 -3.64 -10.30
N ALA A 449 18.60 -2.56 -9.63
CA ALA A 449 19.58 -1.57 -9.20
C ALA A 449 20.49 -2.13 -8.07
N GLN A 450 21.71 -1.61 -8.00
CA GLN A 450 22.64 -1.86 -6.89
C GLN A 450 23.33 -0.54 -6.50
N VAL A 451 23.68 -0.37 -5.23
CA VAL A 451 24.38 0.84 -4.75
C VAL A 451 25.65 0.43 -4.05
N ASP A 452 26.78 1.09 -4.35
CA ASP A 452 28.05 0.82 -3.67
C ASP A 452 27.88 1.04 -2.15
N PRO A 453 28.06 0.02 -1.30
CA PRO A 453 27.79 0.12 0.13
C PRO A 453 28.74 1.07 0.87
N LYS A 454 29.83 1.51 0.24
CA LYS A 454 30.80 2.49 0.81
C LYS A 454 30.70 3.87 0.19
N ASP A 455 30.08 4.02 -0.98
CA ASP A 455 29.88 5.30 -1.64
C ASP A 455 28.47 5.35 -2.29
N PRO A 456 27.47 5.92 -1.59
CA PRO A 456 26.10 5.95 -2.09
C PRO A 456 25.91 6.83 -3.34
N ASN A 457 26.95 7.53 -3.81
CA ASN A 457 26.88 8.22 -5.09
C ASN A 457 27.08 7.28 -6.28
N ILE A 458 27.64 6.09 -6.08
CA ILE A 458 27.83 5.12 -7.16
C ILE A 458 26.64 4.17 -7.19
N VAL A 459 25.77 4.37 -8.18
CA VAL A 459 24.56 3.57 -8.41
C VAL A 459 24.71 2.81 -9.71
N TYR A 460 24.39 1.52 -9.70
CA TYR A 460 24.28 0.70 -10.89
C TYR A 460 22.81 0.52 -11.23
N GLY A 461 22.46 0.76 -12.49
CA GLY A 461 21.09 0.66 -12.98
C GLY A 461 21.04 -0.13 -14.28
N GLU A 462 19.88 -0.70 -14.56
CA GLU A 462 19.68 -1.59 -15.71
C GLU A 462 18.51 -1.15 -16.58
N TRP A 463 18.57 -1.52 -17.87
CA TRP A 463 17.40 -1.63 -18.74
C TRP A 463 17.40 -2.94 -19.54
N GLN A 464 16.43 -3.07 -20.47
CA GLN A 464 16.11 -4.33 -21.16
C GLN A 464 17.35 -5.00 -21.77
N TYR A 465 17.35 -6.34 -21.76
CA TYR A 465 18.39 -7.15 -22.40
C TYR A 465 19.80 -6.90 -21.84
N GLY A 466 19.87 -6.73 -20.51
CA GLY A 466 21.10 -6.61 -19.75
C GLY A 466 21.83 -5.29 -19.95
N GLY A 467 21.16 -4.26 -20.51
CA GLY A 467 21.73 -2.92 -20.57
C GLY A 467 22.11 -2.47 -19.15
N LEU A 468 23.37 -2.11 -18.93
CA LEU A 468 23.90 -1.83 -17.60
C LEU A 468 24.68 -0.52 -17.60
N VAL A 469 24.37 0.33 -16.62
CA VAL A 469 25.07 1.60 -16.40
C VAL A 469 25.57 1.75 -14.97
N ARG A 470 26.57 2.61 -14.81
CA ARG A 470 26.99 3.18 -13.54
C ARG A 470 26.72 4.68 -13.56
N MET A 471 25.87 5.14 -12.66
CA MET A 471 25.56 6.54 -12.41
C MET A 471 26.41 7.08 -11.25
N ASP A 472 26.95 8.28 -11.42
CA ASP A 472 27.42 9.12 -10.30
C ASP A 472 26.30 10.09 -9.90
N ARG A 473 25.68 9.86 -8.74
CA ARG A 473 24.57 10.65 -8.21
C ARG A 473 24.98 12.10 -7.91
N LYS A 474 26.27 12.38 -7.71
CA LYS A 474 26.76 13.72 -7.39
C LYS A 474 26.83 14.61 -8.63
N SER A 475 27.30 14.06 -9.76
CA SER A 475 27.40 14.80 -11.04
C SER A 475 26.20 14.59 -11.96
N GLY A 476 25.47 13.48 -11.78
CA GLY A 476 24.42 13.02 -12.69
C GLY A 476 24.96 12.26 -13.91
N GLU A 477 26.28 12.00 -14.00
CA GLU A 477 26.87 11.30 -15.13
C GLU A 477 26.50 9.82 -15.15
N VAL A 478 26.20 9.30 -16.34
CA VAL A 478 25.84 7.90 -16.57
C VAL A 478 26.83 7.27 -17.55
N LEU A 479 27.48 6.18 -17.14
CA LEU A 479 28.45 5.44 -17.95
C LEU A 479 27.94 4.04 -18.27
N PHE A 480 27.93 3.67 -19.55
CA PHE A 480 27.60 2.33 -20.03
C PHE A 480 28.73 1.36 -19.69
N ILE A 481 28.39 0.25 -19.03
CA ILE A 481 29.37 -0.72 -18.54
C ILE A 481 28.94 -2.18 -18.78
N GLN A 482 27.97 -2.46 -19.67
CA GLN A 482 27.58 -3.83 -20.00
C GLN A 482 28.77 -4.61 -20.61
N PRO A 483 29.06 -5.85 -20.16
CA PRO A 483 30.03 -6.74 -20.81
C PRO A 483 29.72 -6.95 -22.29
N GLN A 484 30.74 -6.88 -23.14
CA GLN A 484 30.61 -7.06 -24.59
C GLN A 484 31.24 -8.39 -25.04
N PRO A 485 30.67 -9.05 -26.07
CA PRO A 485 31.21 -10.31 -26.59
C PRO A 485 32.58 -10.11 -27.26
N GLU A 486 33.47 -11.08 -27.07
CA GLU A 486 34.71 -11.17 -27.84
C GLU A 486 34.45 -11.58 -29.30
N LYS A 487 35.47 -11.49 -30.15
CA LYS A 487 35.33 -11.88 -31.57
C LYS A 487 34.86 -13.33 -31.73
N GLY A 488 33.69 -13.51 -32.34
CA GLY A 488 33.09 -14.82 -32.60
C GLY A 488 32.30 -15.40 -31.42
N GLU A 489 32.09 -14.61 -30.38
CA GLU A 489 31.28 -14.97 -29.23
C GLU A 489 29.86 -14.36 -29.32
N GLU A 490 28.90 -15.02 -28.68
CA GLU A 490 27.57 -14.49 -28.44
C GLU A 490 27.24 -14.49 -26.93
N HIS A 491 26.44 -13.50 -26.53
CA HIS A 491 25.87 -13.40 -25.19
C HIS A 491 24.35 -13.36 -25.32
N ARG A 492 23.66 -14.15 -24.49
CA ARG A 492 22.20 -14.09 -24.38
C ARG A 492 21.84 -13.46 -23.05
N TRP A 493 21.19 -12.30 -23.12
CA TRP A 493 20.76 -11.53 -21.97
C TRP A 493 19.26 -11.76 -21.73
N ASN A 494 18.89 -11.88 -20.46
CA ASN A 494 17.49 -11.89 -20.10
C ASN A 494 16.91 -10.47 -20.14
N TRP A 495 15.58 -10.36 -20.15
CA TRP A 495 14.87 -9.09 -20.02
C TRP A 495 15.16 -8.44 -18.67
N ASP A 496 15.05 -9.22 -17.59
CA ASP A 496 15.48 -8.89 -16.22
C ASP A 496 16.78 -9.65 -15.92
N THR A 497 17.91 -8.96 -15.92
CA THR A 497 19.24 -9.58 -15.83
C THR A 497 19.77 -9.52 -14.39
N PRO A 498 20.35 -10.60 -13.83
CA PRO A 498 20.87 -10.55 -12.46
C PRO A 498 22.14 -9.70 -12.32
N LEU A 499 22.09 -8.74 -11.40
CA LEU A 499 23.21 -7.89 -10.98
C LEU A 499 23.45 -7.98 -9.46
N LEU A 500 24.71 -8.16 -9.08
CA LEU A 500 25.14 -8.26 -7.68
C LEU A 500 26.45 -7.50 -7.43
N ILE A 501 26.52 -6.76 -6.32
CA ILE A 501 27.80 -6.32 -5.72
C ILE A 501 28.26 -7.39 -4.73
N SER A 502 29.52 -7.81 -4.83
CA SER A 502 30.08 -8.81 -3.92
C SER A 502 30.05 -8.32 -2.45
N PRO A 503 29.58 -9.12 -1.49
CA PRO A 503 29.68 -8.77 -0.07
C PRO A 503 31.14 -8.73 0.44
N HIS A 504 32.09 -9.28 -0.33
CA HIS A 504 33.52 -9.32 0.03
C HIS A 504 34.32 -8.14 -0.53
N SER A 505 33.81 -7.47 -1.57
CA SER A 505 34.42 -6.28 -2.15
C SER A 505 33.38 -5.37 -2.80
N ASN A 506 33.28 -4.13 -2.33
CA ASN A 506 32.34 -3.14 -2.87
C ASN A 506 32.67 -2.69 -4.30
N THR A 507 33.87 -2.99 -4.81
CA THR A 507 34.25 -2.71 -6.20
C THR A 507 33.98 -3.88 -7.14
N ARG A 508 33.63 -5.05 -6.60
CA ARG A 508 33.41 -6.26 -7.39
C ARG A 508 31.95 -6.40 -7.76
N LEU A 509 31.70 -6.52 -9.06
CA LEU A 509 30.38 -6.76 -9.63
C LEU A 509 30.33 -8.16 -10.23
N TYR A 510 29.20 -8.84 -10.07
CA TYR A 510 28.83 -10.00 -10.85
C TYR A 510 27.59 -9.67 -11.68
N PHE A 511 27.63 -10.05 -12.95
CA PHE A 511 26.55 -9.82 -13.91
C PHE A 511 26.39 -11.06 -14.79
N ALA A 512 25.15 -11.47 -15.10
CA ALA A 512 24.93 -12.81 -15.65
C ALA A 512 24.06 -12.82 -16.92
N ALA A 513 24.64 -13.29 -18.03
CA ALA A 513 23.95 -13.61 -19.28
C ALA A 513 23.57 -15.11 -19.28
N ASN A 514 23.84 -15.83 -20.38
CA ASN A 514 23.99 -17.29 -20.38
C ASN A 514 25.24 -17.78 -19.59
N ARG A 515 26.13 -16.85 -19.21
CA ARG A 515 27.35 -17.07 -18.41
C ARG A 515 27.54 -15.95 -17.40
N VAL A 516 28.37 -16.18 -16.38
CA VAL A 516 28.68 -15.21 -15.33
C VAL A 516 29.91 -14.37 -15.72
N PHE A 517 29.76 -13.06 -15.61
CA PHE A 517 30.83 -12.07 -15.73
C PHE A 517 31.19 -11.51 -14.36
N ARG A 518 32.46 -11.20 -14.18
CA ARG A 518 32.99 -10.52 -13.01
C ARG A 518 33.78 -9.30 -13.43
N SER A 519 33.57 -8.21 -12.71
CA SER A 519 34.41 -7.02 -12.71
C SER A 519 34.94 -6.83 -11.29
N ASP A 520 36.21 -6.43 -11.13
CA ASP A 520 36.82 -6.09 -9.83
C ASP A 520 36.99 -4.57 -9.64
N ASP A 521 36.61 -3.78 -10.64
CA ASP A 521 36.92 -2.36 -10.80
C ASP A 521 35.67 -1.51 -11.11
N ARG A 522 34.51 -1.88 -10.56
CA ARG A 522 33.22 -1.18 -10.73
C ARG A 522 32.75 -1.11 -12.19
N GLY A 523 32.97 -2.18 -12.95
CA GLY A 523 32.54 -2.31 -14.34
C GLY A 523 33.43 -1.62 -15.36
N GLN A 524 34.68 -1.27 -15.02
CA GLN A 524 35.64 -0.73 -16.01
C GLN A 524 36.18 -1.84 -16.92
N SER A 525 36.36 -3.05 -16.37
CA SER A 525 36.73 -4.24 -17.11
C SER A 525 35.90 -5.45 -16.66
N TRP A 526 35.66 -6.39 -17.58
CA TRP A 526 34.89 -7.59 -17.33
C TRP A 526 35.63 -8.85 -17.78
N LYS A 527 35.45 -9.92 -17.02
CA LYS A 527 35.93 -11.26 -17.35
C LYS A 527 34.80 -12.27 -17.23
N ALA A 528 34.59 -13.09 -18.25
CA ALA A 528 33.76 -14.28 -18.12
C ALA A 528 34.43 -15.29 -17.16
N VAL A 529 33.71 -15.68 -16.11
CA VAL A 529 34.17 -16.62 -15.07
C VAL A 529 33.35 -17.93 -15.09
N SER A 530 32.58 -18.15 -16.15
CA SER A 530 31.91 -19.42 -16.40
C SER A 530 31.78 -19.68 -17.91
N PRO A 531 31.59 -20.94 -18.31
CA PRO A 531 31.03 -21.26 -19.63
C PRO A 531 29.54 -20.89 -19.67
N ASP A 532 28.85 -21.25 -20.76
CA ASP A 532 27.39 -21.27 -20.80
C ASP A 532 26.85 -22.27 -19.76
N LEU A 533 26.09 -21.77 -18.77
CA LEU A 533 25.60 -22.55 -17.63
C LEU A 533 24.16 -23.06 -17.81
N THR A 534 23.61 -22.95 -19.02
CA THR A 534 22.22 -23.27 -19.33
C THR A 534 22.08 -24.67 -19.94
N ARG A 535 20.86 -25.15 -20.15
CA ARG A 535 20.60 -26.43 -20.85
C ARG A 535 20.86 -26.37 -22.34
N GLN A 536 20.99 -25.16 -22.92
CA GLN A 536 21.19 -24.94 -24.35
C GLN A 536 20.10 -25.61 -25.21
N ILE A 537 18.85 -25.53 -24.74
CA ILE A 537 17.68 -26.07 -25.44
C ILE A 537 17.29 -25.13 -26.58
N ASP A 538 17.10 -25.69 -27.77
CA ASP A 538 16.44 -24.98 -28.87
C ASP A 538 14.93 -24.86 -28.58
N ARG A 539 14.50 -23.68 -28.15
CA ARG A 539 13.10 -23.38 -27.84
C ARG A 539 12.14 -23.69 -28.98
N ASN A 540 12.59 -23.64 -30.24
CA ASN A 540 11.74 -23.82 -31.40
C ASN A 540 11.36 -25.28 -31.64
N LYS A 541 11.96 -26.23 -30.91
CA LYS A 541 11.61 -27.66 -30.95
C LYS A 541 10.65 -28.07 -29.82
N LEU A 542 10.34 -27.16 -28.89
CA LEU A 542 9.43 -27.43 -27.79
C LEU A 542 7.98 -27.39 -28.29
N SER A 543 7.19 -28.38 -27.86
CA SER A 543 5.79 -28.51 -28.24
C SER A 543 4.93 -27.51 -27.46
N VAL A 544 4.02 -26.84 -28.17
CA VAL A 544 3.03 -25.92 -27.60
C VAL A 544 1.68 -26.24 -28.23
N MET A 545 0.65 -26.41 -27.40
CA MET A 545 -0.68 -26.89 -27.87
C MET A 545 -0.60 -28.22 -28.64
N GLY A 546 0.23 -29.15 -28.17
CA GLY A 546 0.33 -30.51 -28.74
C GLY A 546 1.14 -30.64 -30.04
N LYS A 547 1.76 -29.55 -30.55
CA LYS A 547 2.63 -29.60 -31.74
C LYS A 547 3.82 -28.65 -31.63
N VAL A 548 4.83 -28.88 -32.49
CA VAL A 548 5.89 -27.89 -32.74
C VAL A 548 5.39 -26.90 -33.80
N TRP A 549 5.42 -25.61 -33.49
CA TRP A 549 4.98 -24.56 -34.40
C TRP A 549 6.08 -24.14 -35.37
N GLY A 550 5.72 -23.89 -36.64
CA GLY A 550 6.64 -23.37 -37.66
C GLY A 550 7.12 -21.95 -37.36
N PRO A 551 8.11 -21.43 -38.12
CA PRO A 551 8.58 -20.05 -37.96
C PRO A 551 7.50 -19.01 -38.29
N ASP A 552 6.58 -19.32 -39.19
CA ASP A 552 5.53 -18.39 -39.67
C ASP A 552 4.28 -18.36 -38.78
N ALA A 553 4.34 -18.93 -37.57
CA ALA A 553 3.26 -18.83 -36.61
C ALA A 553 3.09 -17.38 -36.14
N VAL A 554 1.84 -16.95 -35.94
CA VAL A 554 1.51 -15.55 -35.62
C VAL A 554 2.25 -15.06 -34.38
N ALA A 555 3.05 -14.01 -34.57
CA ALA A 555 3.92 -13.37 -33.58
C ALA A 555 4.79 -14.34 -32.76
N LYS A 556 5.27 -15.42 -33.37
CA LYS A 556 6.05 -16.44 -32.65
C LYS A 556 7.25 -15.83 -31.92
N ASN A 557 7.33 -16.09 -30.61
CA ASN A 557 8.37 -15.56 -29.70
C ASN A 557 8.37 -14.03 -29.52
N ALA A 558 7.41 -13.29 -30.07
CA ALA A 558 7.34 -11.84 -29.88
C ALA A 558 7.23 -11.50 -28.38
N SER A 559 7.83 -10.39 -27.97
CA SER A 559 7.88 -9.93 -26.56
C SER A 559 8.23 -11.06 -25.58
N THR A 560 9.21 -11.90 -25.94
CA THR A 560 9.70 -13.01 -25.12
C THR A 560 11.22 -12.90 -25.04
N SER A 561 11.78 -13.01 -23.84
CA SER A 561 13.23 -13.04 -23.65
C SER A 561 13.85 -14.14 -24.52
N LEU A 562 15.15 -14.00 -24.84
CA LEU A 562 15.90 -15.17 -25.31
C LEU A 562 15.76 -16.29 -24.27
N PHE A 563 15.83 -17.55 -24.68
CA PHE A 563 15.69 -18.69 -23.77
C PHE A 563 17.06 -19.31 -23.46
N GLY A 564 17.24 -19.82 -22.24
CA GLY A 564 18.54 -20.29 -21.77
C GLY A 564 19.40 -19.11 -21.34
N ASN A 565 19.01 -18.48 -20.23
CA ASN A 565 19.79 -17.45 -19.53
C ASN A 565 19.82 -17.73 -18.02
N ILE A 566 20.81 -17.14 -17.35
CA ILE A 566 20.84 -17.01 -15.89
C ILE A 566 19.87 -15.88 -15.50
N VAL A 567 19.03 -16.13 -14.49
CA VAL A 567 17.95 -15.22 -14.03
C VAL A 567 17.93 -15.02 -12.51
N SER A 568 18.74 -15.76 -11.77
CA SER A 568 19.00 -15.51 -10.35
C SER A 568 20.47 -15.75 -10.03
N LEU A 569 21.04 -14.92 -9.15
CA LEU A 569 22.46 -14.90 -8.81
C LEU A 569 22.63 -14.43 -7.36
N THR A 570 23.38 -15.19 -6.57
CA THR A 570 23.78 -14.78 -5.21
C THR A 570 25.19 -15.27 -4.90
N GLU A 571 25.97 -14.46 -4.18
CA GLU A 571 27.24 -14.86 -3.57
C GLU A 571 27.04 -15.01 -2.05
N SER A 572 27.65 -16.02 -1.45
CA SER A 572 27.62 -16.20 0.00
C SER A 572 28.33 -15.03 0.69
N PRO A 573 27.70 -14.36 1.68
CA PRO A 573 28.38 -13.34 2.48
C PRO A 573 29.44 -13.93 3.42
N LEU A 574 29.48 -15.25 3.58
CA LEU A 574 30.39 -15.94 4.52
C LEU A 574 31.59 -16.59 3.85
N LYS A 575 31.52 -16.83 2.53
CA LYS A 575 32.61 -17.42 1.75
C LYS A 575 32.71 -16.77 0.38
N GLU A 576 33.82 -16.06 0.15
CA GLU A 576 34.14 -15.47 -1.14
C GLU A 576 34.20 -16.55 -2.23
N ASN A 577 33.67 -16.23 -3.41
CA ASN A 577 33.54 -17.12 -4.57
C ASN A 577 32.61 -18.34 -4.39
N LEU A 578 31.92 -18.49 -3.25
CA LEU A 578 30.77 -19.41 -3.16
C LEU A 578 29.55 -18.74 -3.80
N ILE A 579 29.29 -19.08 -5.06
CA ILE A 579 28.25 -18.46 -5.89
C ILE A 579 27.23 -19.51 -6.31
N PHE A 580 25.96 -19.10 -6.27
CA PHE A 580 24.82 -19.87 -6.75
C PHE A 580 24.14 -19.09 -7.88
N ILE A 581 23.83 -19.78 -8.97
CA ILE A 581 23.04 -19.23 -10.07
C ILE A 581 21.84 -20.12 -10.36
N GLY A 582 20.78 -19.51 -10.89
CA GLY A 582 19.58 -20.19 -11.37
C GLY A 582 19.22 -19.72 -12.78
N THR A 583 18.65 -20.62 -13.58
CA THR A 583 18.35 -20.37 -15.00
C THR A 583 16.85 -20.39 -15.32
N ASP A 584 16.47 -19.73 -16.41
CA ASP A 584 15.10 -19.75 -16.92
C ASP A 584 14.67 -21.10 -17.51
N ASP A 585 15.64 -22.00 -17.73
CA ASP A 585 15.46 -23.39 -18.13
C ASP A 585 15.64 -24.40 -16.98
N GLY A 586 15.59 -23.92 -15.73
CA GLY A 586 15.43 -24.75 -14.53
C GLY A 586 16.66 -25.55 -14.11
N LEU A 587 17.82 -24.90 -14.12
CA LEU A 587 19.05 -25.39 -13.49
C LEU A 587 19.42 -24.51 -12.29
N ILE A 588 20.03 -25.13 -11.29
CA ILE A 588 20.87 -24.42 -10.30
C ILE A 588 22.30 -24.86 -10.52
N GLN A 589 23.24 -23.91 -10.59
CA GLN A 589 24.67 -24.23 -10.59
C GLN A 589 25.40 -23.55 -9.45
N VAL A 590 26.41 -24.24 -8.91
CA VAL A 590 27.17 -23.81 -7.74
C VAL A 590 28.67 -23.86 -8.02
N THR A 591 29.40 -22.82 -7.66
CA THR A 591 30.87 -22.79 -7.68
C THR A 591 31.40 -22.36 -6.32
N GLU A 592 32.63 -22.75 -6.00
CA GLU A 592 33.36 -22.28 -4.80
C GLU A 592 34.68 -21.58 -5.17
N ASP A 593 35.01 -21.49 -6.46
CA ASP A 593 36.31 -21.04 -6.99
C ASP A 593 36.20 -20.26 -8.30
N VAL A 594 34.98 -20.03 -8.81
CA VAL A 594 34.65 -19.44 -10.12
C VAL A 594 35.34 -20.10 -11.33
N GLN A 595 35.78 -21.35 -11.19
CA GLN A 595 36.40 -22.15 -12.25
C GLN A 595 35.61 -23.44 -12.48
N THR A 596 35.20 -24.09 -11.40
CA THR A 596 34.45 -25.34 -11.40
C THR A 596 32.99 -25.09 -11.01
N TRP A 597 32.07 -25.59 -11.82
CA TRP A 597 30.64 -25.41 -11.64
C TRP A 597 29.93 -26.76 -11.51
N ARG A 598 29.22 -26.96 -10.40
CA ARG A 598 28.40 -28.15 -10.14
C ARG A 598 26.97 -27.87 -10.56
N LYS A 599 26.48 -28.61 -11.55
CA LYS A 599 25.11 -28.52 -12.07
C LYS A 599 24.12 -29.38 -11.28
N LEU A 600 22.94 -28.84 -11.01
CA LEU A 600 21.75 -29.53 -10.53
C LEU A 600 20.57 -29.25 -11.45
N ASP A 601 19.81 -30.30 -11.78
CA ASP A 601 18.71 -30.26 -12.74
C ASP A 601 17.40 -30.87 -12.25
N LYS A 602 17.36 -31.32 -10.99
CA LYS A 602 16.20 -31.93 -10.32
C LYS A 602 16.09 -31.48 -8.87
N PHE A 603 14.86 -31.20 -8.44
CA PHE A 603 14.56 -30.75 -7.09
C PHE A 603 13.28 -31.42 -6.56
N PRO A 604 13.16 -31.69 -5.25
CA PRO A 604 11.98 -32.37 -4.72
C PRO A 604 10.68 -31.63 -4.98
N GLY A 605 9.76 -32.27 -5.71
CA GLY A 605 8.42 -31.75 -6.01
C GLY A 605 8.35 -30.65 -7.07
N VAL A 606 9.50 -30.15 -7.56
CA VAL A 606 9.56 -29.09 -8.59
C VAL A 606 9.64 -29.74 -9.97
N PRO A 607 8.75 -29.38 -10.92
CA PRO A 607 8.80 -29.88 -12.29
C PRO A 607 10.10 -29.51 -13.01
N GLU A 608 10.53 -30.34 -13.97
CA GLU A 608 11.70 -30.03 -14.79
C GLU A 608 11.48 -28.74 -15.60
N MET A 609 12.56 -27.98 -15.85
CA MET A 609 12.53 -26.69 -16.56
C MET A 609 11.71 -25.58 -15.88
N THR A 610 11.39 -25.70 -14.59
CA THR A 610 10.76 -24.62 -13.84
C THR A 610 11.71 -23.43 -13.67
N TYR A 611 11.24 -22.20 -13.89
CA TYR A 611 12.03 -20.98 -13.77
C TYR A 611 12.54 -20.77 -12.33
N VAL A 612 13.84 -20.57 -12.14
CA VAL A 612 14.43 -20.32 -10.80
C VAL A 612 14.28 -18.84 -10.44
N SER A 613 13.18 -18.47 -9.79
CA SER A 613 12.78 -17.08 -9.55
C SER A 613 13.70 -16.31 -8.62
N ASP A 614 14.26 -16.97 -7.60
CA ASP A 614 15.19 -16.33 -6.67
C ASP A 614 16.11 -17.33 -5.98
N LEU A 615 17.32 -16.86 -5.64
CA LEU A 615 18.31 -17.58 -4.86
C LEU A 615 18.87 -16.67 -3.78
N PHE A 616 18.91 -17.17 -2.54
CA PHE A 616 19.43 -16.40 -1.41
C PHE A 616 20.41 -17.24 -0.61
N ALA A 617 21.69 -16.85 -0.60
CA ALA A 617 22.70 -17.45 0.25
C ALA A 617 22.53 -16.98 1.70
N SER A 618 22.59 -17.90 2.66
CA SER A 618 22.35 -17.57 4.07
C SER A 618 23.36 -16.56 4.60
N GLN A 619 22.88 -15.65 5.45
CA GLN A 619 23.68 -14.68 6.19
C GLN A 619 24.34 -15.32 7.42
N HIS A 620 23.91 -16.51 7.83
CA HIS A 620 24.32 -17.15 9.10
C HIS A 620 25.15 -18.41 8.91
N TYR A 621 24.90 -19.16 7.83
CA TYR A 621 25.54 -20.47 7.63
C TYR A 621 26.04 -20.64 6.21
N GLU A 622 27.36 -20.88 6.05
CA GLU A 622 28.00 -21.06 4.74
C GLU A 622 27.33 -22.15 3.88
N ASN A 623 26.81 -23.21 4.52
CA ASN A 623 26.22 -24.34 3.82
C ASN A 623 24.75 -24.13 3.39
N VAL A 624 24.12 -23.04 3.81
CA VAL A 624 22.68 -22.83 3.59
C VAL A 624 22.40 -21.90 2.42
N VAL A 625 21.50 -22.33 1.55
CA VAL A 625 20.97 -21.53 0.44
C VAL A 625 19.48 -21.83 0.27
N TYR A 626 18.71 -20.80 -0.06
CA TYR A 626 17.28 -20.90 -0.34
C TYR A 626 17.02 -20.70 -1.84
N ALA A 627 15.99 -21.36 -2.36
CA ALA A 627 15.58 -21.24 -3.76
C ALA A 627 14.05 -21.16 -3.86
N SER A 628 13.56 -20.21 -4.64
CA SER A 628 12.17 -20.19 -5.09
C SER A 628 12.09 -20.55 -6.58
N PHE A 629 10.99 -21.18 -6.97
CA PHE A 629 10.73 -21.58 -8.35
C PHE A 629 9.34 -21.14 -8.81
N ASP A 630 9.27 -20.67 -10.04
CA ASP A 630 8.05 -20.21 -10.67
C ASP A 630 7.65 -21.09 -11.86
N ASN A 631 6.52 -21.80 -11.71
CA ASN A 631 5.96 -22.66 -12.74
C ASN A 631 4.60 -22.17 -13.31
N HIS A 632 4.16 -20.94 -12.99
CA HIS A 632 2.81 -20.51 -13.41
C HIS A 632 2.64 -20.49 -14.91
N LYS A 633 3.72 -20.23 -15.66
CA LYS A 633 3.75 -20.24 -17.13
C LYS A 633 3.60 -21.65 -17.74
N ASN A 634 3.36 -22.66 -16.92
CA ASN A 634 2.93 -24.01 -17.29
C ASN A 634 1.59 -24.39 -16.65
N ALA A 635 0.79 -23.41 -16.20
CA ALA A 635 -0.46 -23.57 -15.45
C ALA A 635 -0.31 -24.35 -14.13
N ASP A 636 0.82 -24.15 -13.46
CA ASP A 636 1.10 -24.70 -12.14
C ASP A 636 1.45 -23.57 -11.16
N PHE A 637 0.48 -23.21 -10.32
CA PHE A 637 0.53 -22.03 -9.45
C PHE A 637 1.07 -22.33 -8.04
N LYS A 638 1.64 -23.52 -7.82
CA LYS A 638 2.09 -23.96 -6.50
C LYS A 638 3.26 -23.13 -5.98
N PRO A 639 3.32 -22.87 -4.65
CA PRO A 639 4.47 -22.23 -4.01
C PRO A 639 5.63 -23.21 -3.87
N TYR A 640 6.60 -23.12 -4.78
CA TYR A 640 7.85 -23.88 -4.69
C TYR A 640 8.93 -23.07 -3.98
N LEU A 641 9.13 -23.37 -2.70
CA LEU A 641 10.18 -22.76 -1.86
C LEU A 641 10.98 -23.84 -1.14
N LEU A 642 12.28 -23.89 -1.41
CA LEU A 642 13.19 -24.95 -0.99
C LEU A 642 14.40 -24.38 -0.24
N LYS A 643 14.96 -25.18 0.67
CA LYS A 643 16.17 -24.90 1.43
C LYS A 643 17.17 -26.04 1.23
N SER A 644 18.43 -25.69 1.02
CA SER A 644 19.56 -26.59 1.11
C SER A 644 20.39 -26.27 2.35
N MET A 645 21.02 -27.29 2.94
CA MET A 645 21.92 -27.16 4.09
C MET A 645 23.33 -27.73 3.81
N ASP A 646 23.63 -28.01 2.54
CA ASP A 646 24.87 -28.66 2.10
C ASP A 646 25.44 -28.03 0.82
N LYS A 647 25.30 -26.71 0.69
CA LYS A 647 25.72 -25.90 -0.48
C LYS A 647 25.02 -26.32 -1.77
N GLY A 648 23.71 -26.53 -1.68
CA GLY A 648 22.85 -26.84 -2.82
C GLY A 648 22.94 -28.28 -3.32
N LYS A 649 23.58 -29.22 -2.60
CA LYS A 649 23.70 -30.62 -3.05
C LYS A 649 22.39 -31.40 -2.86
N SER A 650 21.66 -31.10 -1.78
CA SER A 650 20.32 -31.62 -1.51
C SER A 650 19.40 -30.51 -1.03
N TRP A 651 18.09 -30.70 -1.25
CA TRP A 651 17.07 -29.68 -1.00
C TRP A 651 15.88 -30.27 -0.26
N THR A 652 15.22 -29.46 0.55
CA THR A 652 13.97 -29.80 1.26
C THR A 652 12.99 -28.65 1.10
N SER A 653 11.70 -28.95 0.91
CA SER A 653 10.69 -27.89 0.84
C SER A 653 10.50 -27.24 2.21
N ILE A 654 10.41 -25.92 2.20
CA ILE A 654 10.05 -25.07 3.33
C ILE A 654 8.79 -24.26 3.02
N ARG A 655 7.92 -24.77 2.13
CA ARG A 655 6.68 -24.07 1.75
C ARG A 655 5.67 -23.97 2.91
N GLY A 656 5.77 -24.87 3.90
CA GLY A 656 4.84 -24.94 5.02
C GLY A 656 3.37 -24.93 4.58
N ASN A 657 2.64 -23.92 5.06
CA ASN A 657 1.21 -23.66 4.82
C ASN A 657 0.96 -22.52 3.81
N LEU A 658 1.93 -22.14 2.97
CA LEU A 658 1.69 -21.16 1.91
C LEU A 658 0.53 -21.61 0.99
N PRO A 659 -0.32 -20.69 0.50
CA PRO A 659 -1.45 -21.03 -0.37
C PRO A 659 -1.02 -21.71 -1.68
N ASP A 660 -1.74 -22.76 -2.10
CA ASP A 660 -1.41 -23.54 -3.31
C ASP A 660 -1.52 -22.73 -4.62
N ASN A 661 -2.16 -21.56 -4.62
CA ASN A 661 -2.27 -20.66 -5.76
C ASN A 661 -1.40 -19.40 -5.63
N GLY A 662 -0.41 -19.40 -4.74
CA GLY A 662 0.45 -18.24 -4.48
C GLY A 662 1.90 -18.53 -4.84
N VAL A 663 2.27 -18.38 -6.11
CA VAL A 663 3.67 -18.47 -6.56
C VAL A 663 4.57 -17.59 -5.70
N VAL A 664 5.75 -18.11 -5.35
CA VAL A 664 6.76 -17.38 -4.57
C VAL A 664 7.77 -16.76 -5.53
N TYR A 665 7.94 -15.44 -5.47
CA TYR A 665 8.87 -14.72 -6.34
C TYR A 665 10.22 -14.45 -5.69
N THR A 666 10.25 -14.26 -4.37
CA THR A 666 11.46 -13.84 -3.66
C THR A 666 11.47 -14.33 -2.22
N ILE A 667 12.68 -14.50 -1.67
CA ILE A 667 12.92 -14.83 -0.27
C ILE A 667 14.11 -14.03 0.28
N THR A 668 14.01 -13.58 1.53
CA THR A 668 15.12 -12.99 2.27
C THR A 668 15.20 -13.52 3.70
N GLU A 669 16.41 -13.62 4.25
CA GLU A 669 16.70 -14.10 5.60
C GLU A 669 17.09 -12.93 6.50
N ASP A 670 16.49 -12.84 7.69
CA ASP A 670 16.89 -11.85 8.67
C ASP A 670 18.36 -12.01 9.06
N PHE A 671 19.10 -10.90 9.13
CA PHE A 671 20.53 -10.90 9.42
C PHE A 671 20.88 -11.15 10.89
N VAL A 672 19.90 -11.33 11.79
CA VAL A 672 20.13 -11.63 13.23
C VAL A 672 19.58 -13.00 13.62
N ASN A 673 18.36 -13.34 13.20
CA ASN A 673 17.71 -14.60 13.52
C ASN A 673 17.60 -15.51 12.27
N PRO A 674 18.33 -16.64 12.19
CA PRO A 674 18.32 -17.52 11.02
C PRO A 674 16.99 -18.24 10.76
N ASN A 675 16.05 -18.22 11.72
CA ASN A 675 14.72 -18.81 11.54
C ASN A 675 13.66 -17.79 11.12
N LEU A 676 14.00 -16.49 11.15
CA LEU A 676 13.13 -15.42 10.65
C LEU A 676 13.38 -15.21 9.15
N LEU A 677 12.43 -15.64 8.33
CA LEU A 677 12.47 -15.49 6.87
C LEU A 677 11.25 -14.70 6.41
N PHE A 678 11.40 -13.98 5.32
CA PHE A 678 10.32 -13.30 4.62
C PHE A 678 10.23 -13.82 3.19
N CYS A 679 9.02 -13.95 2.64
CA CYS A 679 8.84 -14.27 1.23
C CYS A 679 7.73 -13.42 0.60
N GLY A 680 7.99 -13.05 -0.66
CA GLY A 680 7.05 -12.35 -1.53
C GLY A 680 6.34 -13.35 -2.43
N THR A 681 5.02 -13.24 -2.52
CA THR A 681 4.18 -14.11 -3.34
C THR A 681 3.31 -13.31 -4.29
N GLU A 682 2.63 -14.00 -5.20
CA GLU A 682 1.63 -13.41 -6.09
C GLU A 682 0.53 -12.62 -5.35
N PHE A 683 0.15 -13.05 -4.14
CA PHE A 683 -0.97 -12.44 -3.41
C PHE A 683 -0.57 -11.90 -2.03
N GLY A 684 0.70 -11.56 -1.84
CA GLY A 684 1.15 -10.75 -0.70
C GLY A 684 2.45 -11.20 -0.05
N LEU A 685 2.70 -10.62 1.13
CA LEU A 685 3.90 -10.77 1.94
C LEU A 685 3.69 -11.75 3.10
N TYR A 686 4.65 -12.65 3.31
CA TYR A 686 4.64 -13.62 4.42
C TYR A 686 5.95 -13.59 5.19
N PHE A 687 5.89 -13.96 6.46
CA PHE A 687 7.06 -14.24 7.28
C PHE A 687 6.90 -15.57 8.04
N THR A 688 8.02 -16.12 8.49
CA THR A 688 8.09 -17.29 9.36
C THR A 688 9.08 -16.99 10.47
N VAL A 689 8.89 -17.56 11.66
CA VAL A 689 9.86 -17.52 12.78
C VAL A 689 10.43 -18.90 13.12
N ASP A 690 10.00 -19.95 12.41
CA ASP A 690 10.38 -21.35 12.63
C ASP A 690 11.12 -22.00 11.46
N GLY A 691 11.71 -21.16 10.58
CA GLY A 691 12.50 -21.61 9.43
C GLY A 691 11.67 -22.17 8.26
N GLY A 692 10.40 -21.79 8.15
CA GLY A 692 9.52 -22.10 7.01
C GLY A 692 8.60 -23.29 7.23
N LYS A 693 8.40 -23.72 8.49
CA LYS A 693 7.39 -24.74 8.82
C LYS A 693 6.01 -24.11 8.81
N LYS A 694 5.88 -22.88 9.32
CA LYS A 694 4.64 -22.08 9.29
C LYS A 694 4.90 -20.64 8.86
N TRP A 695 4.21 -20.24 7.80
CA TRP A 695 4.17 -18.91 7.24
C TRP A 695 2.92 -18.15 7.69
N ILE A 696 3.11 -16.87 7.99
CA ILE A 696 2.10 -15.94 8.48
C ILE A 696 2.07 -14.76 7.52
N GLN A 697 0.90 -14.45 6.98
CA GLN A 697 0.73 -13.30 6.09
C GLN A 697 0.76 -11.99 6.89
N LEU A 698 1.54 -11.01 6.43
CA LEU A 698 1.45 -9.63 6.90
C LEU A 698 0.36 -8.89 6.12
N LYS A 699 -0.91 -9.12 6.51
CA LYS A 699 -2.06 -8.56 5.77
C LYS A 699 -2.38 -7.13 6.17
N GLY A 700 -2.57 -6.83 7.47
CA GLY A 700 -2.81 -5.46 7.96
C GLY A 700 -3.73 -4.60 7.06
N GLU A 701 -3.25 -3.41 6.69
CA GLU A 701 -3.83 -2.52 5.66
C GLU A 701 -3.21 -2.74 4.26
N PHE A 702 -2.38 -3.78 4.09
CA PHE A 702 -1.68 -4.08 2.85
C PHE A 702 -2.61 -4.77 1.83
N PRO A 703 -2.68 -4.26 0.59
CA PRO A 703 -3.58 -4.79 -0.42
C PRO A 703 -3.19 -6.22 -0.83
N THR A 704 -4.12 -6.93 -1.43
CA THR A 704 -3.75 -8.11 -2.23
C THR A 704 -2.93 -7.61 -3.41
N ILE A 705 -1.66 -8.00 -3.53
CA ILE A 705 -0.74 -7.54 -4.57
C ILE A 705 0.46 -8.49 -4.68
N ALA A 706 1.04 -8.60 -5.88
CA ALA A 706 2.30 -9.31 -6.06
C ALA A 706 3.45 -8.57 -5.40
N VAL A 707 4.21 -9.32 -4.59
CA VAL A 707 5.48 -8.87 -4.01
C VAL A 707 6.61 -9.53 -4.78
N ARG A 708 7.31 -8.74 -5.61
CA ARG A 708 8.32 -9.24 -6.54
C ARG A 708 9.73 -9.28 -5.97
N ASP A 709 10.03 -8.40 -5.02
CA ASP A 709 11.38 -8.31 -4.44
C ASP A 709 11.34 -7.78 -2.99
N LEU A 710 12.31 -8.21 -2.18
CA LEU A 710 12.42 -7.89 -0.76
C LEU A 710 13.86 -7.55 -0.39
N GLU A 711 14.04 -6.43 0.33
CA GLU A 711 15.37 -5.97 0.74
C GLU A 711 15.39 -5.54 2.20
N ILE A 712 16.44 -5.91 2.92
CA ILE A 712 16.58 -5.60 4.35
C ILE A 712 17.59 -4.48 4.55
N GLN A 713 17.14 -3.37 5.14
CA GLN A 713 18.02 -2.32 5.62
C GLN A 713 18.49 -2.68 7.04
N LYS A 714 19.76 -3.10 7.15
CA LYS A 714 20.31 -3.68 8.39
C LYS A 714 20.45 -2.69 9.55
N ARG A 715 20.83 -1.43 9.29
CA ARG A 715 20.99 -0.40 10.34
C ARG A 715 19.65 -0.05 10.98
N GLU A 716 18.61 0.07 10.16
CA GLU A 716 17.30 0.52 10.60
C GLU A 716 16.42 -0.65 11.09
N ASN A 717 16.73 -1.89 10.71
CA ASN A 717 15.86 -3.07 10.86
C ASN A 717 14.56 -2.92 10.06
N ASP A 718 14.63 -2.28 8.90
CA ASP A 718 13.49 -2.06 8.02
C ASP A 718 13.48 -3.12 6.92
N LEU A 719 12.28 -3.56 6.53
CA LEU A 719 12.08 -4.38 5.33
C LEU A 719 11.46 -3.50 4.25
N ALA A 720 12.16 -3.34 3.13
CA ALA A 720 11.62 -2.72 1.93
C ALA A 720 10.96 -3.79 1.04
N ILE A 721 9.79 -3.47 0.50
CA ILE A 721 8.94 -4.37 -0.25
C ILE A 721 8.61 -3.77 -1.62
N GLY A 722 9.15 -4.36 -2.68
CA GLY A 722 8.84 -4.00 -4.06
C GLY A 722 7.59 -4.73 -4.54
N THR A 723 6.56 -3.99 -4.93
CA THR A 723 5.32 -4.56 -5.45
C THR A 723 5.16 -4.29 -6.94
N PHE A 724 4.46 -5.19 -7.64
CA PHE A 724 4.13 -5.01 -9.04
C PHE A 724 2.72 -4.41 -9.18
N GLY A 725 2.59 -3.09 -8.97
CA GLY A 725 1.32 -2.38 -9.14
C GLY A 725 0.83 -1.58 -7.93
N ARG A 726 1.60 -1.52 -6.84
CA ARG A 726 1.33 -0.66 -5.67
C ARG A 726 2.60 -0.01 -5.13
N GLY A 727 3.58 0.27 -5.98
CA GLY A 727 4.81 0.96 -5.60
C GLY A 727 5.66 0.20 -4.57
N ILE A 728 6.36 0.93 -3.70
CA ILE A 728 7.22 0.38 -2.64
C ILE A 728 6.58 0.60 -1.27
N TYR A 729 6.63 -0.43 -0.43
CA TYR A 729 6.25 -0.35 0.98
C TYR A 729 7.46 -0.52 1.89
N ILE A 730 7.43 0.10 3.07
CA ILE A 730 8.41 -0.10 4.14
C ILE A 730 7.70 -0.67 5.36
N LEU A 731 8.19 -1.80 5.89
CA LEU A 731 7.91 -2.22 7.26
C LEU A 731 9.00 -1.62 8.15
N ASP A 732 8.68 -0.48 8.77
CA ASP A 732 9.60 0.21 9.68
C ASP A 732 9.83 -0.67 10.93
N ASP A 733 11.07 -0.92 11.31
CA ASP A 733 11.55 -1.72 12.46
C ASP A 733 10.81 -3.05 12.69
N TYR A 734 11.21 -4.10 11.97
CA TYR A 734 10.65 -5.45 12.13
C TYR A 734 11.24 -6.22 13.33
N THR A 735 12.14 -5.64 14.13
CA THR A 735 12.79 -6.28 15.29
C THR A 735 11.83 -7.07 16.22
N PRO A 736 10.59 -6.62 16.50
CA PRO A 736 9.62 -7.39 17.29
C PRO A 736 9.42 -8.83 16.81
N LEU A 737 9.50 -9.08 15.49
CA LEU A 737 9.35 -10.42 14.92
C LEU A 737 10.46 -11.38 15.35
N ARG A 738 11.67 -10.90 15.66
CA ARG A 738 12.79 -11.73 16.14
C ARG A 738 12.57 -12.29 17.54
N LYS A 739 11.71 -11.64 18.33
CA LYS A 739 11.42 -12.01 19.73
C LYS A 739 10.16 -12.87 19.87
N LEU A 740 9.45 -13.12 18.77
CA LEU A 740 8.27 -13.95 18.78
C LEU A 740 8.58 -15.38 19.20
N SER A 741 7.80 -15.86 20.16
CA SER A 741 7.81 -17.25 20.62
C SER A 741 6.41 -17.61 21.13
N GLU A 742 6.13 -18.91 21.24
CA GLU A 742 4.89 -19.37 21.89
C GLU A 742 4.76 -18.86 23.33
N ASP A 743 5.88 -18.70 24.04
CA ASP A 743 5.87 -18.21 25.42
C ASP A 743 5.54 -16.72 25.48
N LEU A 744 6.07 -15.91 24.55
CA LEU A 744 5.77 -14.48 24.50
C LEU A 744 4.27 -14.25 24.24
N VAL A 745 3.67 -14.94 23.27
CA VAL A 745 2.25 -14.74 22.95
C VAL A 745 1.30 -15.21 24.06
N LYS A 746 1.78 -16.02 25.00
CA LYS A 746 1.04 -16.45 26.20
C LYS A 746 1.12 -15.44 27.34
N THR A 747 2.09 -14.52 27.35
CA THR A 747 2.15 -13.42 28.33
C THR A 747 0.99 -12.46 28.11
N ASP A 748 0.46 -11.87 29.18
CA ASP A 748 -0.67 -10.93 29.07
C ASP A 748 -0.31 -9.71 28.21
N ALA A 749 0.93 -9.25 28.33
CA ALA A 749 1.43 -8.04 27.68
C ALA A 749 2.96 -8.06 27.56
N TYR A 750 3.48 -7.42 26.51
CA TYR A 750 4.92 -7.27 26.29
C TYR A 750 5.23 -5.96 25.57
N VAL A 751 6.22 -5.20 26.03
CA VAL A 751 6.77 -4.05 25.29
C VAL A 751 8.12 -4.47 24.70
N PHE A 752 8.25 -4.37 23.38
CA PHE A 752 9.47 -4.76 22.68
C PHE A 752 10.59 -3.73 22.89
N PRO A 753 11.86 -4.11 22.67
CA PRO A 753 12.97 -3.15 22.68
C PRO A 753 12.65 -1.94 21.79
N VAL A 754 12.92 -0.74 22.31
CA VAL A 754 12.63 0.51 21.63
C VAL A 754 13.91 0.99 20.94
N LYS A 755 13.82 1.23 19.64
CA LYS A 755 14.92 1.78 18.83
C LYS A 755 15.28 3.19 19.32
N ASP A 756 16.55 3.55 19.22
CA ASP A 756 17.02 4.91 19.52
C ASP A 756 16.23 5.93 18.68
N ALA A 757 15.72 6.97 19.33
CA ALA A 757 14.87 7.99 18.72
C ALA A 757 15.70 9.20 18.26
N LEU A 758 15.59 9.56 16.98
CA LEU A 758 16.27 10.72 16.41
C LEU A 758 15.49 12.01 16.71
N MET A 759 16.15 12.95 17.38
CA MET A 759 15.62 14.26 17.76
C MET A 759 16.02 15.32 16.74
N TYR A 760 15.04 15.93 16.10
CA TYR A 760 15.18 17.12 15.27
C TYR A 760 13.88 17.93 15.33
N MET A 761 13.89 19.19 14.86
CA MET A 761 12.65 19.95 14.68
C MET A 761 12.09 19.60 13.29
N PRO A 762 10.89 19.01 13.19
CA PRO A 762 10.28 18.73 11.89
C PRO A 762 10.12 20.02 11.08
N ASP A 763 10.44 19.96 9.80
CA ASP A 763 10.28 21.07 8.88
C ASP A 763 8.84 21.08 8.34
N TYR A 764 8.12 22.19 8.49
CA TYR A 764 6.73 22.34 8.04
C TYR A 764 6.63 23.11 6.72
N SER A 765 7.75 23.54 6.13
CA SER A 765 7.78 24.44 4.94
C SER A 765 7.25 23.82 3.64
N ARG A 766 7.11 22.49 3.59
CA ARG A 766 6.61 21.75 2.43
C ARG A 766 5.36 20.94 2.78
N GLU A 767 4.62 21.29 3.82
CA GLU A 767 3.31 20.68 4.03
C GLU A 767 2.33 21.06 2.90
N LYS A 768 1.23 20.31 2.82
CA LYS A 768 0.30 20.33 1.68
C LYS A 768 -0.38 21.69 1.40
N TYR A 769 -0.35 22.63 2.35
CA TYR A 769 -1.00 23.95 2.36
C TYR A 769 -1.41 24.49 0.98
N ASP A 770 -0.49 25.13 0.25
CA ASP A 770 -0.82 25.93 -0.94
C ASP A 770 -0.84 25.13 -2.27
N TYR A 771 -0.53 23.82 -2.24
CA TYR A 771 -0.37 22.98 -3.44
C TYR A 771 -1.62 22.17 -3.82
N GLY A 772 -2.65 22.17 -2.99
CA GLY A 772 -3.89 21.42 -3.24
C GLY A 772 -3.74 19.89 -3.11
N GLU A 773 -4.67 19.15 -3.72
CA GLU A 773 -4.87 17.71 -3.48
C GLU A 773 -4.26 16.77 -4.53
N THR A 774 -3.98 17.27 -5.74
CA THR A 774 -3.56 16.46 -6.90
C THR A 774 -2.18 15.84 -6.74
N PHE A 775 -1.32 16.43 -5.92
CA PHE A 775 0.07 16.01 -5.80
C PHE A 775 0.24 14.86 -4.80
N TYR A 776 0.93 13.77 -5.20
CA TYR A 776 1.17 12.64 -4.32
C TYR A 776 2.21 12.93 -3.22
N ARG A 777 1.88 12.55 -1.99
CA ARG A 777 2.78 12.62 -0.84
C ARG A 777 2.64 11.36 -0.01
N ALA A 778 3.76 10.67 0.21
CA ALA A 778 3.81 9.58 1.15
C ALA A 778 4.18 10.08 2.55
N LYS A 779 3.63 9.43 3.57
CA LYS A 779 3.92 9.80 4.96
C LYS A 779 5.35 9.38 5.36
N ASN A 780 5.97 10.18 6.22
CA ASN A 780 7.10 9.72 7.03
C ASN A 780 6.64 8.66 8.05
N PRO A 781 7.54 7.83 8.59
CA PRO A 781 7.23 7.07 9.80
C PRO A 781 6.89 8.04 10.95
N ASP A 782 6.16 7.56 11.95
CA ASP A 782 5.80 8.38 13.12
C ASP A 782 7.06 9.00 13.75
N PHE A 783 7.00 10.31 14.03
CA PHE A 783 8.12 11.04 14.60
C PHE A 783 8.31 10.71 16.09
N GLY A 784 9.57 10.50 16.49
CA GLY A 784 9.96 10.34 17.88
C GLY A 784 10.28 8.89 18.27
N ALA A 785 10.03 8.54 19.54
CA ALA A 785 10.26 7.19 20.06
C ALA A 785 9.02 6.32 19.84
N VAL A 786 9.13 5.30 18.99
CA VAL A 786 8.02 4.38 18.67
C VAL A 786 8.09 3.16 19.59
N PHE A 787 7.01 2.94 20.36
CA PHE A 787 6.85 1.79 21.23
C PHE A 787 6.02 0.73 20.51
N THR A 788 6.64 -0.39 20.15
CA THR A 788 5.90 -1.59 19.71
C THR A 788 5.56 -2.45 20.92
N TYR A 789 4.32 -2.91 21.03
CA TYR A 789 3.85 -3.73 22.14
C TYR A 789 2.89 -4.82 21.68
N TYR A 790 2.80 -5.90 22.44
CA TYR A 790 1.83 -6.98 22.30
C TYR A 790 0.88 -6.96 23.50
N LEU A 791 -0.41 -7.16 23.23
CA LEU A 791 -1.43 -7.40 24.25
C LEU A 791 -2.17 -8.69 23.87
N LYS A 792 -2.23 -9.66 24.78
CA LYS A 792 -2.83 -10.98 24.49
C LYS A 792 -4.31 -10.88 24.14
N GLU A 793 -5.05 -10.19 24.99
CA GLU A 793 -6.50 -10.06 24.88
C GLU A 793 -6.93 -8.60 24.92
N GLU A 794 -7.95 -8.27 24.13
CA GLU A 794 -8.53 -6.93 24.14
C GLU A 794 -9.21 -6.71 25.49
N ILE A 795 -8.89 -5.61 26.15
CA ILE A 795 -9.56 -5.25 27.40
C ILE A 795 -10.88 -4.57 27.02
N LYS A 796 -11.98 -5.32 27.17
CA LYS A 796 -13.31 -4.90 26.73
C LYS A 796 -14.11 -4.26 27.85
N SER A 797 -14.81 -3.17 27.54
CA SER A 797 -15.83 -2.59 28.42
C SER A 797 -17.01 -3.55 28.61
N LYS A 798 -17.80 -3.38 29.68
CA LYS A 798 -19.08 -4.09 29.91
C LYS A 798 -19.98 -4.01 28.69
N LYS A 799 -20.09 -2.82 28.09
CA LYS A 799 -20.87 -2.57 26.87
C LYS A 799 -20.37 -3.38 25.66
N GLN A 800 -19.05 -3.49 25.48
CA GLN A 800 -18.47 -4.31 24.41
C GLN A 800 -18.70 -5.81 24.66
N LYS A 801 -18.51 -6.28 25.91
CA LYS A 801 -18.79 -7.66 26.31
C LYS A 801 -20.24 -8.04 26.05
N ARG A 802 -21.19 -7.16 26.40
CA ARG A 802 -22.61 -7.33 26.08
C ARG A 802 -22.85 -7.42 24.57
N LYS A 803 -22.35 -6.46 23.79
CA LYS A 803 -22.54 -6.46 22.32
C LYS A 803 -21.98 -7.72 21.65
N ASP A 804 -20.87 -8.26 22.17
CA ASP A 804 -20.32 -9.52 21.68
C ASP A 804 -21.21 -10.72 22.04
N ALA A 805 -21.76 -10.76 23.26
CA ALA A 805 -22.73 -11.77 23.68
C ALA A 805 -24.02 -11.69 22.84
N GLU A 806 -24.49 -10.48 22.52
CA GLU A 806 -25.65 -10.24 21.64
C GLU A 806 -25.38 -10.80 20.23
N LYS A 807 -24.24 -10.45 19.62
CA LYS A 807 -23.86 -11.00 18.30
C LYS A 807 -23.76 -12.53 18.31
N GLU A 808 -23.22 -13.13 19.35
CA GLU A 808 -23.13 -14.59 19.47
C GLU A 808 -24.50 -15.23 19.68
N ALA A 809 -25.41 -14.58 20.42
CA ALA A 809 -26.80 -15.03 20.57
C ALA A 809 -27.57 -14.93 19.24
N GLU A 810 -27.42 -13.84 18.48
CA GLU A 810 -28.01 -13.66 17.15
C GLU A 810 -27.53 -14.74 16.17
N LYS A 811 -26.22 -15.01 16.12
CA LYS A 811 -25.66 -16.10 15.29
C LYS A 811 -26.26 -17.46 15.64
N LYS A 812 -26.52 -17.71 16.93
CA LYS A 812 -27.14 -18.94 17.43
C LYS A 812 -28.67 -18.93 17.34
N LYS A 813 -29.28 -17.85 16.82
CA LYS A 813 -30.74 -17.62 16.78
C LYS A 813 -31.41 -17.76 18.15
N ASN A 814 -30.69 -17.41 19.22
CA ASN A 814 -31.22 -17.39 20.57
C ASN A 814 -32.01 -16.10 20.82
N VAL A 815 -33.00 -16.16 21.73
CA VAL A 815 -33.65 -14.95 22.24
C VAL A 815 -32.60 -14.13 22.99
N LEU A 816 -32.41 -12.88 22.57
CA LEU A 816 -31.53 -11.93 23.22
C LEU A 816 -32.10 -11.54 24.59
N PRO A 817 -31.46 -11.89 25.71
CA PRO A 817 -31.88 -11.37 27.00
C PRO A 817 -31.64 -9.86 27.03
N TYR A 818 -32.68 -9.08 27.31
CA TYR A 818 -32.54 -7.65 27.49
C TYR A 818 -31.77 -7.37 28.80
N PRO A 819 -30.74 -6.51 28.81
CA PRO A 819 -29.97 -6.20 30.01
C PRO A 819 -30.85 -5.56 31.08
N SER A 820 -30.55 -5.78 32.36
CA SER A 820 -31.27 -5.06 33.42
C SER A 820 -30.92 -3.56 33.38
N PHE A 821 -31.80 -2.71 33.90
CA PHE A 821 -31.47 -1.28 34.07
C PHE A 821 -30.29 -1.04 35.01
N THR A 822 -29.98 -2.00 35.89
CA THR A 822 -28.76 -1.96 36.71
C THR A 822 -27.52 -2.15 35.83
N ASP A 823 -27.52 -3.16 34.96
CA ASP A 823 -26.39 -3.43 34.05
C ASP A 823 -26.15 -2.26 33.09
N LEU A 824 -27.22 -1.65 32.56
CA LEU A 824 -27.10 -0.48 31.68
C LEU A 824 -26.55 0.74 32.40
N ARG A 825 -26.95 1.00 33.65
CA ARG A 825 -26.36 2.09 34.45
C ARG A 825 -24.89 1.83 34.74
N GLU A 826 -24.55 0.59 35.08
CA GLU A 826 -23.16 0.19 35.27
C GLU A 826 -22.32 0.32 33.98
N GLU A 827 -22.91 0.11 32.80
CA GLU A 827 -22.27 0.39 31.50
C GLU A 827 -22.08 1.88 31.25
N ASP A 828 -23.06 2.70 31.59
CA ASP A 828 -23.03 4.16 31.40
C ASP A 828 -22.06 4.85 32.37
N GLU A 829 -21.88 4.29 33.57
CA GLU A 829 -20.96 4.77 34.61
C GLU A 829 -19.54 4.19 34.48
N GLU A 830 -19.32 3.17 33.65
CA GLU A 830 -18.01 2.54 33.46
C GLU A 830 -17.03 3.47 32.74
N GLN A 831 -15.84 3.63 33.32
CA GLN A 831 -14.74 4.24 32.59
C GLN A 831 -14.19 3.25 31.56
N ALA A 832 -14.31 3.58 30.28
CA ALA A 832 -13.83 2.74 29.19
C ALA A 832 -12.35 2.36 29.36
N PRO A 833 -11.96 1.10 29.09
CA PRO A 833 -10.60 0.64 29.29
C PRO A 833 -9.62 1.22 28.25
N TYR A 834 -8.40 1.51 28.69
CA TYR A 834 -7.30 2.00 27.83
C TYR A 834 -5.94 1.65 28.43
N LEU A 835 -4.90 1.70 27.61
CA LEU A 835 -3.51 1.52 28.03
C LEU A 835 -2.86 2.87 28.32
N ILE A 836 -1.92 2.89 29.26
CA ILE A 836 -1.11 4.04 29.63
C ILE A 836 0.35 3.69 29.44
N PHE A 837 1.06 4.49 28.65
CA PHE A 837 2.51 4.42 28.48
C PHE A 837 3.14 5.57 29.25
N THR A 838 3.84 5.25 30.34
CA THR A 838 4.51 6.25 31.17
C THR A 838 5.99 6.33 30.80
N VAL A 839 6.41 7.48 30.30
CA VAL A 839 7.82 7.76 29.98
C VAL A 839 8.48 8.47 31.16
N THR A 840 9.61 7.95 31.61
CA THR A 840 10.44 8.55 32.66
C THR A 840 11.85 8.86 32.16
N ASP A 841 12.49 9.87 32.73
CA ASP A 841 13.92 10.12 32.54
C ASP A 841 14.79 9.12 33.35
N GLU A 842 16.11 9.22 33.21
CA GLU A 842 17.08 8.41 33.94
C GLU A 842 16.99 8.56 35.47
N SER A 843 16.49 9.70 35.96
CA SER A 843 16.26 9.98 37.38
C SER A 843 14.92 9.44 37.91
N GLY A 844 14.09 8.86 37.04
CA GLY A 844 12.77 8.32 37.39
C GLY A 844 11.65 9.37 37.42
N ASN A 845 11.90 10.61 36.98
CA ASN A 845 10.83 11.61 36.89
C ASN A 845 9.91 11.27 35.73
N THR A 846 8.59 11.35 35.96
CA THR A 846 7.62 11.23 34.87
C THR A 846 7.73 12.41 33.93
N ILE A 847 7.98 12.12 32.65
CA ILE A 847 8.10 13.11 31.58
C ILE A 847 6.77 13.24 30.85
N ARG A 848 6.17 12.12 30.46
CA ARG A 848 4.91 12.09 29.71
C ARG A 848 4.13 10.81 29.96
N ARG A 849 2.80 10.89 29.83
CA ARG A 849 1.91 9.73 29.75
C ARG A 849 1.16 9.79 28.43
N LEU A 850 1.18 8.69 27.69
CA LEU A 850 0.41 8.50 26.47
C LEU A 850 -0.67 7.46 26.70
N THR A 851 -1.79 7.57 26.01
CA THR A 851 -2.91 6.63 26.12
C THR A 851 -3.18 5.93 24.80
N ALA A 852 -3.43 4.62 24.81
CA ALA A 852 -3.80 3.88 23.61
C ALA A 852 -5.06 3.02 23.85
N PRO A 853 -5.86 2.72 22.81
CA PRO A 853 -6.89 1.70 22.91
C PRO A 853 -6.29 0.34 23.32
N ALA A 854 -6.95 -0.39 24.22
CA ALA A 854 -6.48 -1.69 24.71
C ALA A 854 -6.79 -2.85 23.76
N LYS A 855 -6.33 -2.75 22.50
CA LYS A 855 -6.57 -3.75 21.44
C LYS A 855 -5.60 -4.93 21.55
N ALA A 856 -6.12 -6.15 21.32
CA ALA A 856 -5.29 -7.36 21.24
C ALA A 856 -4.30 -7.32 20.06
N GLY A 857 -3.25 -8.14 20.14
CA GLY A 857 -2.21 -8.28 19.13
C GLY A 857 -1.08 -7.27 19.27
N MET A 858 -0.24 -7.20 18.24
CA MET A 858 0.83 -6.21 18.11
C MET A 858 0.27 -4.85 17.71
N ASN A 859 0.75 -3.82 18.37
CA ASN A 859 0.36 -2.43 18.19
C ASN A 859 1.56 -1.49 18.35
N ARG A 860 1.44 -0.25 17.86
CA ARG A 860 2.46 0.79 17.97
C ARG A 860 1.87 2.10 18.48
N ILE A 861 2.67 2.86 19.22
CA ILE A 861 2.38 4.24 19.63
C ILE A 861 3.70 5.03 19.68
N ALA A 862 3.68 6.30 19.29
CA ALA A 862 4.88 7.16 19.28
C ALA A 862 4.82 8.25 20.35
N TRP A 863 5.97 8.48 21.00
CA TRP A 863 6.23 9.67 21.80
C TRP A 863 7.04 10.68 20.99
N ASP A 864 6.46 11.85 20.76
CA ASP A 864 7.02 13.01 20.04
C ASP A 864 8.27 13.66 20.67
N LEU A 865 8.83 13.07 21.73
CA LEU A 865 10.01 13.58 22.45
C LEU A 865 9.80 14.99 23.05
N ARG A 866 8.56 15.30 23.43
CA ARG A 866 8.20 16.56 24.10
C ARG A 866 7.54 16.33 25.45
N TYR A 867 7.69 17.33 26.32
CA TYR A 867 6.89 17.45 27.54
C TYR A 867 5.41 17.74 27.20
N PRO A 868 4.46 17.45 28.10
CA PRO A 868 3.06 17.81 27.91
C PRO A 868 2.86 19.31 27.71
N ASN A 869 1.81 19.67 26.98
CA ASN A 869 1.37 21.06 26.84
C ASN A 869 1.01 21.66 28.22
N ALA A 870 1.52 22.86 28.52
CA ALA A 870 1.24 23.60 29.74
C ALA A 870 -0.11 24.35 29.73
N ALA A 871 -0.90 24.21 28.65
CA ALA A 871 -2.23 24.80 28.55
C ALA A 871 -3.20 24.26 29.62
N PRO A 872 -4.16 25.09 30.10
CA PRO A 872 -5.20 24.65 31.02
C PRO A 872 -5.99 23.46 30.48
N VAL A 873 -6.29 22.51 31.37
CA VAL A 873 -7.04 21.29 31.02
C VAL A 873 -8.52 21.63 30.87
N THR A 874 -9.14 21.08 29.83
CA THR A 874 -10.57 21.14 29.57
C THR A 874 -11.05 19.73 29.21
N GLU A 875 -12.37 19.53 29.09
CA GLU A 875 -12.95 18.28 28.60
C GLU A 875 -12.45 17.89 27.18
N LYS A 876 -11.88 18.84 26.43
CA LYS A 876 -11.32 18.64 25.08
C LYS A 876 -9.80 18.42 25.08
N THR A 877 -9.16 18.34 26.25
CA THR A 877 -7.70 18.17 26.32
C THR A 877 -7.30 16.75 25.94
N GLU A 878 -6.57 16.63 24.82
CA GLU A 878 -6.00 15.37 24.35
C GLU A 878 -4.62 15.12 24.98
N THR A 879 -4.46 13.97 25.63
CA THR A 879 -3.21 13.52 26.29
C THR A 879 -2.08 13.24 25.30
N ASN A 880 -2.42 12.74 24.11
CA ASN A 880 -1.45 12.38 23.08
C ASN A 880 -1.08 13.52 22.13
N LYS A 881 -1.63 14.73 22.30
CA LYS A 881 -1.43 15.84 21.36
C LYS A 881 0.03 16.26 21.25
N PHE A 882 0.56 16.35 20.03
CA PHE A 882 1.97 16.69 19.80
C PHE A 882 2.24 18.18 19.97
N TYR A 883 2.44 18.62 21.22
CA TYR A 883 2.72 20.01 21.55
C TYR A 883 3.39 20.12 22.93
N GLY A 884 4.32 21.07 23.06
CA GLY A 884 5.10 21.31 24.27
C GLY A 884 6.59 21.47 23.95
N MET A 885 7.37 21.84 24.97
CA MET A 885 8.82 22.00 24.80
C MET A 885 9.52 20.65 24.56
N PRO A 886 10.57 20.62 23.72
CA PRO A 886 11.41 19.44 23.53
C PRO A 886 12.07 18.96 24.83
N VAL A 887 12.29 17.65 24.95
CA VAL A 887 13.06 17.09 26.08
C VAL A 887 14.57 17.19 25.87
N LEU A 888 15.35 16.83 26.90
CA LEU A 888 16.80 16.68 26.76
C LEU A 888 17.15 15.40 25.98
N PRO A 889 18.19 15.42 25.13
CA PRO A 889 18.80 14.18 24.70
C PRO A 889 19.29 13.36 25.91
N GLY A 890 19.16 12.05 25.84
CA GLY A 890 19.54 11.17 26.95
C GLY A 890 18.75 9.87 26.98
N LYS A 891 18.87 9.17 28.10
CA LYS A 891 18.21 7.90 28.36
C LYS A 891 16.82 8.11 28.97
N TYR A 892 15.87 7.32 28.48
CA TYR A 892 14.48 7.31 28.95
C TYR A 892 14.03 5.87 29.16
N LYS A 893 12.97 5.70 29.94
CA LYS A 893 12.31 4.42 30.17
C LYS A 893 10.82 4.52 29.90
N VAL A 894 10.20 3.45 29.42
CA VAL A 894 8.74 3.34 29.25
C VAL A 894 8.20 2.15 30.04
N THR A 895 7.10 2.37 30.77
CA THR A 895 6.25 1.31 31.34
C THR A 895 4.88 1.34 30.67
N MET A 896 4.24 0.17 30.56
CA MET A 896 2.88 0.01 30.07
C MET A 896 1.97 -0.43 31.22
N SER A 897 0.85 0.25 31.40
CA SER A 897 -0.20 -0.05 32.38
C SER A 897 -1.55 -0.13 31.68
N LYS A 898 -2.55 -0.79 32.29
CA LYS A 898 -3.96 -0.70 31.89
C LYS A 898 -4.74 0.14 32.88
N ASN A 899 -5.73 0.89 32.38
CA ASN A 899 -6.88 1.34 33.16
C ASN A 899 -8.04 0.40 32.84
N GLU A 900 -8.61 -0.23 33.86
CA GLU A 900 -9.85 -0.99 33.80
C GLU A 900 -10.82 -0.43 34.84
N ASN A 901 -11.82 0.33 34.38
CA ASN A 901 -12.83 0.99 35.23
C ASN A 901 -12.24 1.83 36.39
N GLY A 902 -11.23 2.66 36.08
CA GLY A 902 -10.55 3.52 37.04
C GLY A 902 -9.40 2.85 37.80
N MET A 903 -9.25 1.54 37.73
CA MET A 903 -8.14 0.82 38.36
C MET A 903 -6.94 0.77 37.42
N ILE A 904 -5.84 1.38 37.83
CA ILE A 904 -4.58 1.36 37.07
C ILE A 904 -3.68 0.23 37.59
N THR A 905 -3.31 -0.69 36.71
CA THR A 905 -2.35 -1.78 37.02
C THR A 905 -1.25 -1.81 35.99
N GLU A 906 0.00 -1.90 36.45
CA GLU A 906 1.14 -2.09 35.55
C GLU A 906 1.06 -3.46 34.87
N LEU A 907 1.31 -3.47 33.55
CA LEU A 907 1.33 -4.68 32.73
C LEU A 907 2.74 -5.11 32.38
N PHE A 908 3.63 -4.16 32.06
CA PHE A 908 4.98 -4.47 31.61
C PHE A 908 5.94 -3.27 31.74
N GLY A 909 7.22 -3.56 31.94
CA GLY A 909 8.31 -2.58 31.93
C GLY A 909 9.10 -2.56 33.24
N PRO A 910 10.05 -1.62 33.39
CA PRO A 910 10.44 -0.59 32.41
C PRO A 910 11.30 -1.12 31.24
N VAL A 911 11.17 -0.49 30.06
CA VAL A 911 12.07 -0.70 28.89
C VAL A 911 12.87 0.58 28.63
N GLU A 912 14.21 0.50 28.57
CA GLU A 912 15.11 1.63 28.35
C GLU A 912 15.34 1.92 26.85
N PHE A 913 15.50 3.20 26.49
CA PHE A 913 15.87 3.66 25.15
C PHE A 913 16.61 5.01 25.19
N THR A 914 17.26 5.39 24.08
CA THR A 914 17.98 6.68 23.96
C THR A 914 17.29 7.62 22.99
N ALA A 915 17.14 8.89 23.37
CA ALA A 915 16.82 9.97 22.45
C ALA A 915 18.10 10.74 22.09
N ARG A 916 18.46 10.79 20.80
CA ARG A 916 19.72 11.37 20.30
C ARG A 916 19.47 12.50 19.31
N PRO A 917 20.25 13.59 19.34
CA PRO A 917 20.11 14.66 18.36
C PRO A 917 20.54 14.19 16.96
N LEU A 918 19.79 14.60 15.94
CA LEU A 918 20.14 14.41 14.53
C LEU A 918 21.35 15.28 14.11
N ASN A 919 21.62 16.36 14.85
CA ASN A 919 22.67 17.34 14.57
C ASN A 919 22.54 18.02 13.19
N ASN A 920 21.30 18.23 12.73
CA ASN A 920 20.98 18.90 11.46
C ASN A 920 20.80 20.43 11.60
N THR A 921 21.45 21.06 12.59
CA THR A 921 21.33 22.49 12.87
C THR A 921 22.68 23.18 12.70
N THR A 922 22.73 24.26 11.93
CA THR A 922 23.97 25.03 11.67
C THR A 922 24.43 25.86 12.88
N LEU A 923 23.49 26.35 13.69
CA LEU A 923 23.75 27.14 14.89
C LEU A 923 23.11 26.48 16.13
N PRO A 924 23.58 25.29 16.55
CA PRO A 924 23.03 24.62 17.72
C PRO A 924 23.36 25.39 19.01
N ALA A 925 22.56 25.21 20.05
CA ALA A 925 22.84 25.74 21.38
C ALA A 925 24.21 25.26 21.90
N LYS A 926 25.00 26.17 22.49
CA LYS A 926 26.32 25.83 23.05
C LYS A 926 26.22 24.87 24.24
N ASP A 927 25.16 25.04 25.04
CA ASP A 927 24.83 24.17 26.15
C ASP A 927 23.34 23.78 26.07
N ARG A 928 23.11 22.52 25.65
CA ARG A 928 21.76 21.98 25.51
C ARG A 928 21.01 21.89 26.85
N ALA A 929 21.72 21.61 27.95
CA ALA A 929 21.13 21.53 29.28
C ALA A 929 20.66 22.90 29.77
N ALA A 930 21.46 23.95 29.50
CA ALA A 930 21.08 25.33 29.79
C ALA A 930 19.85 25.77 28.99
N LEU A 931 19.79 25.46 27.68
CA LEU A 931 18.62 25.76 26.85
C LEU A 931 17.35 25.11 27.39
N VAL A 932 17.37 23.79 27.66
CA VAL A 932 16.18 23.12 28.21
C VAL A 932 15.82 23.67 29.59
N THR A 933 16.81 24.03 30.42
CA THR A 933 16.55 24.68 31.71
C THR A 933 15.81 26.01 31.54
N PHE A 934 16.19 26.82 30.55
CA PHE A 934 15.47 28.04 30.21
C PHE A 934 14.06 27.75 29.70
N GLN A 935 13.89 26.82 28.76
CA GLN A 935 12.57 26.40 28.25
C GLN A 935 11.66 25.92 29.39
N ARG A 936 12.19 25.17 30.38
CA ARG A 936 11.44 24.74 31.57
C ARG A 936 11.01 25.90 32.47
N LYS A 937 11.83 26.96 32.57
CA LYS A 937 11.45 28.19 33.30
C LYS A 937 10.29 28.89 32.58
N VAL A 938 10.40 29.04 31.26
CA VAL A 938 9.35 29.62 30.39
C VAL A 938 8.06 28.83 30.50
N ALA A 939 8.11 27.49 30.41
CA ALA A 939 6.93 26.62 30.50
C ALA A 939 6.23 26.74 31.88
N ARG A 940 6.99 26.86 32.97
CA ARG A 940 6.40 27.09 34.31
C ARG A 940 5.71 28.45 34.40
N LEU A 941 6.33 29.50 33.87
CA LEU A 941 5.71 30.82 33.81
C LEU A 941 4.44 30.77 32.95
N GLN A 942 4.49 30.08 31.81
CA GLN A 942 3.32 29.88 30.94
C GLN A 942 2.17 29.19 31.64
N GLN A 943 2.44 28.07 32.33
CA GLN A 943 1.40 27.38 33.08
C GLN A 943 0.72 28.31 34.08
N ALA A 944 1.51 29.11 34.82
CA ALA A 944 0.98 30.06 35.80
C ALA A 944 0.20 31.21 35.14
N VAL A 945 0.71 31.79 34.05
CA VAL A 945 0.07 32.87 33.28
C VAL A 945 -1.26 32.41 32.69
N LEU A 946 -1.29 31.24 32.06
CA LEU A 946 -2.52 30.69 31.48
C LEU A 946 -3.55 30.33 32.54
N ALA A 947 -3.11 29.80 33.70
CA ALA A 947 -4.01 29.54 34.83
C ALA A 947 -4.62 30.84 35.39
N VAL A 948 -3.83 31.90 35.52
CA VAL A 948 -4.32 33.24 35.95
C VAL A 948 -5.34 33.80 34.97
N ASN A 949 -5.10 33.69 33.66
CA ASN A 949 -6.06 34.13 32.65
C ASN A 949 -7.36 33.32 32.71
N ALA A 950 -7.27 32.00 32.79
CA ALA A 950 -8.43 31.13 32.89
C ALA A 950 -9.27 31.44 34.14
N ALA A 951 -8.61 31.65 35.29
CA ALA A 951 -9.27 32.05 36.53
C ALA A 951 -9.90 33.45 36.43
N ALA A 952 -9.22 34.43 35.84
CA ALA A 952 -9.78 35.77 35.64
C ALA A 952 -11.01 35.76 34.70
N ASP A 953 -11.00 34.93 33.67
CA ASP A 953 -12.13 34.73 32.77
C ASP A 953 -13.31 34.04 33.47
N GLU A 954 -13.05 33.05 34.32
CA GLU A 954 -14.07 32.41 35.16
C GLU A 954 -14.71 33.43 36.11
N VAL A 955 -13.90 34.23 36.81
CA VAL A 955 -14.39 35.30 37.71
C VAL A 955 -15.21 36.32 36.94
N THR A 956 -14.78 36.71 35.74
CA THR A 956 -15.55 37.63 34.89
C THR A 956 -16.94 37.07 34.59
N LYS A 957 -17.03 35.79 34.21
CA LYS A 957 -18.30 35.10 33.93
C LYS A 957 -19.17 35.02 35.20
N ARG A 958 -18.57 34.69 36.36
CA ARG A 958 -19.27 34.66 37.65
C ARG A 958 -19.80 36.03 38.05
N LEU A 959 -19.00 37.09 37.93
CA LEU A 959 -19.40 38.45 38.26
C LEU A 959 -20.59 38.94 37.42
N ILE A 960 -20.73 38.51 36.16
CA ILE A 960 -21.92 38.80 35.33
C ILE A 960 -23.18 38.17 35.93
N LEU A 961 -23.10 36.92 36.40
CA LEU A 961 -24.23 36.23 37.03
C LEU A 961 -24.53 36.80 38.42
N ILE A 962 -23.49 37.10 39.20
CA ILE A 962 -23.55 37.72 40.53
C ILE A 962 -24.20 39.10 40.45
N GLU A 963 -23.86 39.92 39.45
CA GLU A 963 -24.50 41.22 39.23
C GLU A 963 -26.00 41.08 38.99
N LYS A 964 -26.42 40.13 38.14
CA LYS A 964 -27.84 39.86 37.89
C LYS A 964 -28.55 39.33 39.14
N SER A 965 -27.89 38.46 39.91
CA SER A 965 -28.42 37.93 41.17
C SER A 965 -28.56 39.02 42.24
N ALA A 966 -27.55 39.89 42.39
CA ALA A 966 -27.59 41.02 43.31
C ALA A 966 -28.69 42.04 42.97
N LEU A 967 -28.98 42.24 41.67
CA LEU A 967 -30.05 43.13 41.22
C LEU A 967 -31.46 42.56 41.47
N THR A 968 -31.61 41.25 41.60
CA THR A 968 -32.90 40.58 41.83
C THR A 968 -33.12 40.13 43.28
N ALA A 969 -32.07 40.12 44.10
CA ALA A 969 -32.11 39.72 45.50
C ALA A 969 -32.92 40.71 46.37
N VAL A 970 -33.89 40.19 47.11
CA VAL A 970 -34.69 40.98 48.07
C VAL A 970 -33.81 41.34 49.27
N GLY A 971 -33.53 42.63 49.45
CA GLY A 971 -32.67 43.12 50.54
C GLY A 971 -31.21 43.40 50.15
N ALA A 972 -30.81 43.19 48.89
CA ALA A 972 -29.53 43.69 48.40
C ALA A 972 -29.49 45.23 48.40
N ASN A 973 -28.45 45.81 49.00
CA ASN A 973 -28.27 47.26 49.07
C ASN A 973 -27.35 47.79 47.94
N LYS A 974 -27.36 49.11 47.74
CA LYS A 974 -26.52 49.78 46.73
C LYS A 974 -25.03 49.45 46.88
N SER A 975 -24.54 49.29 48.11
CA SER A 975 -23.14 49.00 48.41
C SER A 975 -22.69 47.65 47.84
N LEU A 976 -23.54 46.62 47.88
CA LEU A 976 -23.23 45.31 47.31
C LEU A 976 -23.07 45.38 45.78
N ILE A 977 -23.97 46.07 45.09
CA ILE A 977 -23.91 46.25 43.62
C ILE A 977 -22.67 47.08 43.21
N GLU A 978 -22.34 48.12 43.97
CA GLU A 978 -21.12 48.91 43.77
C GLU A 978 -19.85 48.05 43.95
N LYS A 979 -19.80 47.17 44.95
CA LYS A 979 -18.68 46.23 45.14
C LYS A 979 -18.51 45.28 43.96
N VAL A 980 -19.61 44.72 43.43
CA VAL A 980 -19.57 43.87 42.22
C VAL A 980 -18.99 44.65 41.03
N ARG A 981 -19.42 45.91 40.83
CA ARG A 981 -18.90 46.77 39.76
C ARG A 981 -17.40 47.06 39.92
N GLN A 982 -16.94 47.35 41.14
CA GLN A 982 -15.52 47.61 41.40
C GLN A 982 -14.65 46.38 41.12
N LEU A 983 -15.12 45.20 41.51
CA LEU A 983 -14.46 43.93 41.19
C LEU A 983 -14.36 43.68 39.68
N LYS A 984 -15.41 44.00 38.91
CA LYS A 984 -15.36 43.91 37.44
C LYS A 984 -14.29 44.84 36.85
N ILE A 985 -14.10 46.04 37.40
CA ILE A 985 -13.05 46.97 36.97
C ILE A 985 -11.66 46.45 37.34
N GLN A 986 -11.48 45.92 38.55
CA GLN A 986 -10.22 45.33 39.01
C GLN A 986 -9.81 44.13 38.15
N ILE A 987 -10.73 43.19 37.90
CA ILE A 987 -10.49 42.05 37.01
C ILE A 987 -10.16 42.51 35.58
N ALA A 988 -10.87 43.51 35.05
CA ALA A 988 -10.56 44.07 33.73
C ALA A 988 -9.15 44.69 33.67
N ALA A 989 -8.67 45.31 34.76
CA ALA A 989 -7.31 45.84 34.85
C ALA A 989 -6.26 44.71 34.87
N ILE A 990 -6.52 43.63 35.62
CA ILE A 990 -5.66 42.43 35.62
C ILE A 990 -5.61 41.83 34.21
N GLN A 991 -6.76 41.62 33.57
CA GLN A 991 -6.84 41.10 32.20
C GLN A 991 -6.14 42.01 31.18
N ARG A 992 -6.15 43.34 31.37
CA ARG A 992 -5.42 44.27 30.49
C ARG A 992 -3.91 44.04 30.56
N THR A 993 -3.36 43.88 31.76
CA THR A 993 -1.93 43.57 31.95
C THR A 993 -1.57 42.18 31.40
N MET A 994 -2.44 41.21 31.64
CA MET A 994 -2.18 39.81 31.30
C MET A 994 -2.36 39.50 29.82
N ALA A 995 -3.44 40.01 29.20
CA ALA A 995 -3.91 39.63 27.86
C ALA A 995 -4.09 40.81 26.89
N GLY A 996 -3.85 42.05 27.32
CA GLY A 996 -3.88 43.25 26.48
C GLY A 996 -5.16 44.07 26.61
N ASP A 997 -5.13 45.31 26.09
CA ASP A 997 -6.25 46.23 26.09
C ASP A 997 -7.20 46.00 24.91
N LYS A 998 -8.33 45.34 25.22
CA LYS A 998 -9.43 45.11 24.26
C LYS A 998 -9.96 46.39 23.60
N THR A 999 -9.80 47.55 24.23
CA THR A 999 -10.23 48.85 23.71
C THR A 999 -9.33 49.35 22.59
N LEU A 1000 -8.02 49.13 22.70
CA LEU A 1000 -7.04 49.48 21.68
C LEU A 1000 -7.04 48.42 20.56
N ALA A 1001 -7.05 47.14 20.93
CA ALA A 1001 -7.05 46.03 19.97
C ALA A 1001 -8.23 46.11 18.99
N LYS A 1002 -9.45 46.39 19.45
CA LYS A 1002 -10.64 46.53 18.57
C LYS A 1002 -10.58 47.73 17.61
N ARG A 1003 -9.58 48.60 17.76
CA ARG A 1003 -9.32 49.77 16.92
C ARG A 1003 -8.02 49.66 16.13
N ASN A 1004 -7.33 48.53 16.21
CA ASN A 1004 -6.00 48.32 15.63
C ASN A 1004 -4.97 49.37 16.08
N GLU A 1005 -5.10 49.88 17.31
CA GLU A 1005 -4.16 50.83 17.89
C GLU A 1005 -3.00 50.10 18.57
N ASN A 1006 -1.82 50.72 18.54
CA ASN A 1006 -0.63 50.18 19.20
C ASN A 1006 -0.82 50.15 20.73
N GLN A 1007 -0.27 49.13 21.38
CA GLN A 1007 -0.34 48.97 22.83
C GLN A 1007 0.96 48.38 23.37
N ILE A 1008 1.16 48.50 24.68
CA ILE A 1008 2.27 47.82 25.34
C ILE A 1008 2.01 46.30 25.28
N PRO A 1009 2.98 45.48 24.83
CA PRO A 1009 2.80 44.03 24.79
C PRO A 1009 2.48 43.47 26.17
N PRO A 1010 1.33 42.80 26.36
CA PRO A 1010 0.95 42.19 27.63
C PRO A 1010 1.80 40.96 27.94
N VAL A 1011 1.65 40.44 29.16
CA VAL A 1011 2.42 39.27 29.65
C VAL A 1011 2.28 38.06 28.72
N THR A 1012 1.07 37.77 28.22
CA THR A 1012 0.85 36.64 27.30
C THR A 1012 1.56 36.80 25.97
N GLU A 1013 1.59 38.01 25.41
CA GLU A 1013 2.22 38.26 24.11
C GLU A 1013 3.75 38.09 24.21
N ARG A 1014 4.36 38.65 25.26
CA ARG A 1014 5.79 38.47 25.54
C ARG A 1014 6.17 37.01 25.73
N LEU A 1015 5.34 36.28 26.46
CA LEU A 1015 5.54 34.86 26.70
C LEU A 1015 5.39 34.05 25.42
N GLN A 1016 4.39 34.35 24.59
CA GLN A 1016 4.18 33.68 23.31
C GLN A 1016 5.36 33.92 22.36
N TYR A 1017 5.89 35.14 22.30
CA TYR A 1017 7.10 35.46 21.55
C TYR A 1017 8.31 34.58 21.94
N ILE A 1018 8.48 34.32 23.24
CA ILE A 1018 9.56 33.43 23.73
C ILE A 1018 9.27 31.98 23.34
N ILE A 1019 8.03 31.52 23.51
CA ILE A 1019 7.62 30.14 23.19
C ILE A 1019 7.83 29.84 21.70
N ASP A 1020 7.28 30.67 20.82
CA ASP A 1020 7.40 30.52 19.37
C ASP A 1020 8.87 30.53 18.93
N GLY A 1021 9.68 31.38 19.56
CA GLY A 1021 11.09 31.50 19.24
C GLY A 1021 12.01 30.51 19.96
N THR A 1022 11.53 29.63 20.83
CA THR A 1022 12.39 28.68 21.58
C THR A 1022 11.93 27.22 21.54
N TRP A 1023 10.65 26.92 21.29
CA TRP A 1023 10.16 25.53 21.31
C TRP A 1023 10.35 24.79 19.99
N GLU A 1024 10.44 25.51 18.88
CA GLU A 1024 10.67 24.97 17.54
C GLU A 1024 12.10 25.20 17.04
N THR A 1025 13.06 25.38 17.95
CA THR A 1025 14.48 25.57 17.62
C THR A 1025 15.40 24.81 18.57
N THR A 1026 16.59 24.52 18.08
CA THR A 1026 17.67 23.93 18.88
C THR A 1026 18.81 24.91 19.22
N SER A 1027 18.68 26.18 18.81
CA SER A 1027 19.63 27.27 19.06
C SER A 1027 19.49 27.89 20.46
N ASP A 1028 20.53 28.63 20.88
CA ASP A 1028 20.49 29.41 22.13
C ASP A 1028 19.38 30.50 22.07
N PRO A 1029 18.72 30.81 23.20
CA PRO A 1029 17.77 31.91 23.25
C PRO A 1029 18.50 33.24 23.01
N THR A 1030 17.82 34.17 22.34
CA THR A 1030 18.32 35.53 22.15
C THR A 1030 18.28 36.33 23.45
N GLN A 1031 19.11 37.39 23.55
CA GLN A 1031 19.05 38.30 24.70
C GLN A 1031 17.66 38.91 24.88
N THR A 1032 16.99 39.27 23.77
CA THR A 1032 15.62 39.78 23.78
C THR A 1032 14.63 38.80 24.42
N GLN A 1033 14.78 37.49 24.21
CA GLN A 1033 13.93 36.48 24.84
C GLN A 1033 14.20 36.34 26.35
N LEU A 1034 15.47 36.46 26.78
CA LEU A 1034 15.84 36.48 28.20
C LEU A 1034 15.27 37.71 28.92
N ASP A 1035 15.34 38.87 28.27
CA ASP A 1035 14.80 40.13 28.79
C ASP A 1035 13.27 40.08 28.81
N ALA A 1036 12.63 39.58 27.75
CA ALA A 1036 11.18 39.40 27.68
C ALA A 1036 10.67 38.47 28.80
N TYR A 1037 11.41 37.40 29.13
CA TYR A 1037 11.07 36.53 30.26
C TYR A 1037 11.11 37.31 31.58
N SER A 1038 12.16 38.10 31.79
CA SER A 1038 12.34 38.89 33.01
C SER A 1038 11.22 39.92 33.18
N ILE A 1039 10.89 40.66 32.10
CA ILE A 1039 9.78 41.62 32.07
C ILE A 1039 8.44 40.93 32.35
N ALA A 1040 8.18 39.80 31.69
CA ALA A 1040 6.93 39.06 31.87
C ALA A 1040 6.79 38.55 33.32
N ALA A 1041 7.87 38.03 33.91
CA ALA A 1041 7.88 37.57 35.30
C ALA A 1041 7.65 38.72 36.31
N GLU A 1042 8.28 39.87 36.08
CA GLU A 1042 8.12 41.08 36.90
C GLU A 1042 6.68 41.59 36.87
N GLN A 1043 6.05 41.64 35.68
CA GLN A 1043 4.66 42.07 35.53
C GLN A 1043 3.64 41.04 36.05
N PHE A 1044 3.96 39.75 35.95
CA PHE A 1044 3.08 38.66 36.37
C PHE A 1044 2.86 38.61 37.88
N GLY A 1045 3.92 38.82 38.68
CA GLY A 1045 3.86 38.70 40.14
C GLY A 1045 2.76 39.56 40.79
N PRO A 1046 2.70 40.88 40.53
CA PRO A 1046 1.64 41.76 41.04
C PRO A 1046 0.24 41.38 40.54
N ALA A 1047 0.10 41.00 39.27
CA ALA A 1047 -1.19 40.60 38.69
C ALA A 1047 -1.75 39.33 39.35
N LEU A 1048 -0.89 38.33 39.61
CA LEU A 1048 -1.26 37.13 40.36
C LEU A 1048 -1.69 37.45 41.80
N ALA A 1049 -0.94 38.30 42.50
CA ALA A 1049 -1.27 38.70 43.86
C ALA A 1049 -2.63 39.40 43.94
N GLN A 1050 -2.91 40.32 43.01
CA GLN A 1050 -4.20 41.00 42.92
C GLN A 1050 -5.35 40.03 42.60
N LEU A 1051 -5.15 39.09 41.67
CA LEU A 1051 -6.19 38.10 41.35
C LEU A 1051 -6.50 37.19 42.54
N LYS A 1052 -5.47 36.77 43.31
CA LYS A 1052 -5.68 35.99 44.54
C LYS A 1052 -6.54 36.76 45.54
N THR A 1053 -6.25 38.03 45.78
CA THR A 1053 -7.07 38.87 46.68
C THR A 1053 -8.51 38.97 46.17
N VAL A 1054 -8.70 39.19 44.86
CA VAL A 1054 -10.03 39.24 44.25
C VAL A 1054 -10.80 37.94 44.47
N ILE A 1055 -10.18 36.78 44.26
CA ILE A 1055 -10.86 35.48 44.36
C ILE A 1055 -11.09 35.06 45.81
N GLU A 1056 -10.02 35.07 46.62
CA GLU A 1056 -10.01 34.47 47.96
C GLU A 1056 -10.71 35.37 49.00
N THR A 1057 -10.73 36.69 48.77
CA THR A 1057 -11.28 37.66 49.73
C THR A 1057 -12.54 38.35 49.18
N ASP A 1058 -12.41 39.08 48.09
CA ASP A 1058 -13.43 40.04 47.67
C ASP A 1058 -14.65 39.36 47.03
N LEU A 1059 -14.43 38.43 46.11
CA LEU A 1059 -15.47 37.65 45.46
C LEU A 1059 -16.20 36.76 46.48
N LYS A 1060 -15.44 36.08 47.35
CA LYS A 1060 -16.00 35.24 48.41
C LYS A 1060 -16.88 36.03 49.36
N SER A 1061 -16.47 37.24 49.74
CA SER A 1061 -17.26 38.14 50.59
C SER A 1061 -18.60 38.55 49.96
N ILE A 1062 -18.64 38.78 48.64
CA ILE A 1062 -19.89 39.07 47.92
C ILE A 1062 -20.78 37.83 47.85
N GLU A 1063 -20.17 36.68 47.59
CA GLU A 1063 -20.89 35.41 47.50
C GLU A 1063 -21.55 35.03 48.83
N ASP A 1064 -20.86 35.18 49.94
CA ASP A 1064 -21.40 34.93 51.28
C ASP A 1064 -22.49 35.95 51.66
N GLN A 1065 -22.41 37.19 51.18
CA GLN A 1065 -23.47 38.19 51.37
C GLN A 1065 -24.72 37.84 50.55
N LEU A 1066 -24.58 37.39 49.31
CA LEU A 1066 -25.71 36.98 48.49
C LEU A 1066 -26.41 35.73 49.05
N GLU A 1067 -25.64 34.81 49.65
CA GLU A 1067 -26.22 33.63 50.32
C GLU A 1067 -27.06 34.04 51.54
N LYS A 1068 -26.54 34.93 52.39
CA LYS A 1068 -27.31 35.48 53.54
C LYS A 1068 -28.60 36.19 53.14
N LEU A 1069 -28.69 36.67 51.90
CA LEU A 1069 -29.85 37.36 51.35
C LEU A 1069 -30.85 36.41 50.66
N ASN A 1070 -30.59 35.09 50.64
CA ASN A 1070 -31.35 34.12 49.85
C ASN A 1070 -31.48 34.55 48.37
N ALA A 1071 -30.43 35.16 47.82
CA ALA A 1071 -30.40 35.62 46.43
C ALA A 1071 -30.41 34.43 45.45
N PRO A 1072 -30.98 34.57 44.23
CA PRO A 1072 -30.94 33.51 43.22
C PRO A 1072 -29.52 32.95 43.02
N TRP A 1073 -29.39 31.63 42.98
CA TRP A 1073 -28.09 30.95 43.00
C TRP A 1073 -27.20 31.34 41.81
N THR A 1074 -25.89 31.38 42.06
CA THR A 1074 -24.86 31.54 41.03
C THR A 1074 -23.71 30.55 41.28
N PRO A 1075 -22.97 30.14 40.23
CA PRO A 1075 -21.79 29.28 40.39
C PRO A 1075 -20.78 29.85 41.39
N GLY A 1076 -20.21 28.98 42.24
CA GLY A 1076 -19.28 29.34 43.32
C GLY A 1076 -19.87 29.34 44.73
N ARG A 1077 -21.19 29.17 44.86
CA ARG A 1077 -21.93 29.14 46.13
C ARG A 1077 -22.62 27.79 46.34
N LEU A 1078 -22.79 27.38 47.59
CA LEU A 1078 -23.67 26.27 47.97
C LEU A 1078 -24.82 26.84 48.79
N PRO A 1079 -26.07 26.42 48.51
CA PRO A 1079 -27.22 26.93 49.25
C PRO A 1079 -27.18 26.48 50.71
N GLU A 1080 -27.40 27.38 51.65
CA GLU A 1080 -27.67 27.02 53.05
C GLU A 1080 -29.16 26.69 53.21
N TRP A 1081 -29.49 25.40 53.09
CA TRP A 1081 -30.85 24.93 53.33
C TRP A 1081 -30.98 24.30 54.72
N LYS A 1082 -31.94 24.77 55.50
CA LYS A 1082 -32.38 24.13 56.76
C LYS A 1082 -33.80 23.62 56.54
N MET A 1083 -34.05 22.40 57.02
CA MET A 1083 -35.41 21.84 57.03
C MET A 1083 -36.26 22.69 57.97
N GLU A 1084 -37.30 23.33 57.42
CA GLU A 1084 -38.29 24.11 58.20
C GLU A 1084 -39.23 23.22 58.99
#